data_AF-A0A429X8R8-F1
#
_entry.id   AF-A0A429X8R8-F1
#
_cell.length_a   1.000
_cell.length_b   1.000
_cell.length_c   1.000
_cell.angle_alpha   90.00
_cell.angle_beta   90.00
_cell.angle_gamma   90.00
#
_symmetry.space_group_name_H-M   'P 1'
#
loop_
_entity.id
_entity.type
_entity.pdbx_description
1 polymer ?
#
loop_
_entity_poly.entity_id
_entity_poly.type
_entity_poly.pdbx_seq_one_letter_code
_entity_poly.pdbx_strand_id
1 'polypeptide(L)'
;MKIKIKVKHLVFILISISLIAFVISPQLQLYIAKKQAEYGQPAAKVKLLKSLDSKMILDSQKQKIIQDYMLENHIANQFDVYVGPSFSQFNPPDHAVFTWDEMLPHLNRYVKKSPIDDDFASATKLLTFHFKSIGQLDQAYDILQSAIERTSTEDSWIREELQLEQVQMMIEQADYSAAEQLLQKINEKIDPDDYYLQAKIDQKKIEMEIHQGHLQNAYKEVKNALTEYKAKEIDEEKEFGESEGVSVVYEQLLSMKNSLQNALDKRGNMIHTVKGRIVYSDGTPVSNAGVFLRSEEKASRSVGPGEAYQVTTDKDGYFNIPKVLSGSYQVALGLGFDQINGWTWPVNMDEWLDVGEKKTITYNITLQKLIKLNSPVNQQKITDQHILFSWGKVAGADYYQLNLGADMDSGSVSTVFKSYITDNQINVPIEDIYNHPLGVIFPGDDLSTVSPKSLLAFTNTNNRFYWSVDAYRADGKRLTSSSGYRLDEDTIGNLPFFYLKERNLTNADRLLLGKKLKKALAAYQSNYEKNPDDIHSLRMITRLIGAESDTNATENETSISYLQTYAEKTNSTQALFSLVDYYYEKQQWDSFNKWFNTYEAAVGNRLDEYDQAIYASALMKQGKIKEASERFKQVMELDKSHEFVGSWLAVELYDGKTFEHAIAIAKDYPERLFGDEKRDWFQMVQALQEESKTDPHYRKELKEALDLYFKNENKELSHWMQTTDKPAMKKFIAAVKDVR
;
A
#
# COMPACT_ATOMS: atom_id res chain seq x y z
N MET A 1 -47.13 15.29 -56.63
CA MET A 1 -46.35 14.17 -57.18
C MET A 1 -46.86 12.86 -56.55
N LYS A 2 -47.43 11.93 -57.32
CA LYS A 2 -47.99 10.66 -56.79
C LYS A 2 -46.98 9.53 -57.05
N ILE A 3 -46.38 8.97 -56.00
CA ILE A 3 -45.42 7.87 -56.11
C ILE A 3 -46.19 6.54 -56.17
N LYS A 4 -46.04 5.78 -57.27
CA LYS A 4 -46.61 4.43 -57.41
C LYS A 4 -45.56 3.39 -56.99
N ILE A 5 -45.67 2.86 -55.77
CA ILE A 5 -44.80 1.77 -55.28
C ILE A 5 -45.43 0.42 -55.62
N LYS A 6 -44.65 -0.49 -56.24
CA LYS A 6 -45.10 -1.88 -56.48
C LYS A 6 -45.17 -2.62 -55.15
N VAL A 7 -46.23 -3.41 -54.90
CA VAL A 7 -46.46 -4.15 -53.63
C VAL A 7 -45.23 -4.93 -53.17
N LYS A 8 -44.50 -5.58 -54.09
CA LYS A 8 -43.26 -6.28 -53.78
C LYS A 8 -42.20 -5.40 -53.10
N HIS A 9 -42.08 -4.12 -53.49
CA HIS A 9 -41.15 -3.17 -52.87
C HIS A 9 -41.62 -2.74 -51.48
N LEU A 10 -42.94 -2.62 -51.26
CA LEU A 10 -43.49 -2.35 -49.93
C LEU A 10 -43.19 -3.50 -48.96
N VAL A 11 -43.35 -4.75 -49.41
CA VAL A 11 -43.02 -5.95 -48.63
C VAL A 11 -41.52 -5.99 -48.31
N PHE A 12 -40.65 -5.73 -49.28
CA PHE A 12 -39.21 -5.64 -49.03
C PHE A 12 -38.87 -4.54 -48.03
N ILE A 13 -39.47 -3.35 -48.13
CA ILE A 13 -39.27 -2.25 -47.18
C ILE A 13 -39.71 -2.66 -45.77
N LEU A 14 -40.87 -3.31 -45.63
CA LEU A 14 -41.34 -3.79 -44.31
C LEU A 14 -40.42 -4.87 -43.72
N ILE A 15 -39.94 -5.80 -44.54
CA ILE A 15 -38.97 -6.82 -44.11
C ILE A 15 -37.65 -6.16 -43.71
N SER A 16 -37.14 -5.21 -44.50
CA SER A 16 -35.91 -4.48 -44.18
C SER A 16 -36.05 -3.64 -42.90
N ILE A 17 -37.17 -2.95 -42.71
CA ILE A 17 -37.43 -2.20 -41.46
C ILE A 17 -37.50 -3.16 -40.27
N SER A 18 -38.15 -4.32 -40.44
CA SER A 18 -38.23 -5.34 -39.39
C SER A 18 -36.85 -5.91 -39.07
N LEU A 19 -36.04 -6.24 -40.08
CA LEU A 19 -34.67 -6.72 -39.89
C LEU A 19 -33.79 -5.67 -39.20
N ILE A 20 -33.92 -4.40 -39.59
CA ILE A 20 -33.19 -3.29 -38.96
C ILE A 20 -33.62 -3.12 -37.51
N ALA A 21 -34.93 -3.10 -37.24
CA ALA A 21 -35.47 -2.86 -35.90
C ALA A 21 -35.22 -4.02 -34.93
N PHE A 22 -35.33 -5.26 -35.40
CA PHE A 22 -35.29 -6.45 -34.54
C PHE A 22 -33.94 -7.18 -34.52
N VAL A 23 -33.08 -6.98 -35.53
CA VAL A 23 -31.78 -7.66 -35.61
C VAL A 23 -30.63 -6.67 -35.57
N ILE A 24 -30.59 -5.68 -36.45
CA ILE A 24 -29.41 -4.79 -36.58
C ILE A 24 -29.33 -3.80 -35.41
N SER A 25 -30.44 -3.15 -35.06
CA SER A 25 -30.47 -2.13 -34.02
C SER A 25 -30.07 -2.67 -32.63
N PRO A 26 -30.60 -3.81 -32.14
CA PRO A 26 -30.17 -4.36 -30.85
C PRO A 26 -28.68 -4.74 -30.83
N GLN A 27 -28.15 -5.29 -31.92
CA GLN A 27 -26.73 -5.66 -32.03
C GLN A 27 -25.82 -4.43 -32.04
N LEU A 28 -26.23 -3.37 -32.76
CA LEU A 28 -25.52 -2.09 -32.76
C LEU A 28 -25.55 -1.45 -31.37
N GLN A 29 -26.67 -1.50 -30.66
CA GLN A 29 -26.78 -0.99 -29.29
C GLN A 29 -25.87 -1.74 -28.33
N LEU A 30 -25.81 -3.07 -28.42
CA LEU A 30 -24.90 -3.89 -27.62
C LEU A 30 -23.43 -3.57 -27.94
N TYR A 31 -23.07 -3.45 -29.22
CA TYR A 31 -21.72 -3.07 -29.64
C TYR A 31 -21.32 -1.69 -29.08
N ILE A 32 -22.22 -0.71 -29.18
CA ILE A 32 -22.01 0.61 -28.59
C ILE A 32 -21.86 0.50 -27.08
N ALA A 33 -22.69 -0.30 -26.40
CA ALA A 33 -22.61 -0.49 -24.95
C ALA A 33 -21.25 -1.07 -24.53
N LYS A 34 -20.76 -2.10 -25.22
CA LYS A 34 -19.44 -2.71 -24.97
C LYS A 34 -18.31 -1.72 -25.21
N LYS A 35 -18.31 -1.01 -26.35
CA LYS A 35 -17.32 0.03 -26.64
C LYS A 35 -17.34 1.15 -25.61
N GLN A 36 -18.53 1.55 -25.16
CA GLN A 36 -18.65 2.55 -24.11
C GLN A 36 -18.11 2.04 -22.77
N ALA A 37 -18.27 0.75 -22.45
CA ALA A 37 -17.69 0.14 -21.26
C ALA A 37 -16.16 0.09 -21.34
N GLU A 38 -15.60 -0.31 -22.49
CA GLU A 38 -14.14 -0.30 -22.75
C GLU A 38 -13.52 1.11 -22.63
N TYR A 39 -14.31 2.17 -22.81
CA TYR A 39 -13.90 3.56 -22.61
C TYR A 39 -14.32 4.14 -21.25
N GLY A 40 -14.76 3.30 -20.30
CA GLY A 40 -15.16 3.71 -18.95
C GLY A 40 -16.35 4.68 -18.91
N GLN A 41 -17.23 4.69 -19.90
CA GLN A 41 -18.34 5.64 -19.95
C GLN A 41 -19.47 5.23 -19.00
N PRO A 42 -19.95 6.11 -18.10
CA PRO A 42 -21.01 5.77 -17.12
C PRO A 42 -22.31 5.25 -17.75
N ALA A 43 -22.64 5.71 -18.96
CA ALA A 43 -23.83 5.28 -19.68
C ALA A 43 -23.78 3.80 -20.14
N ALA A 44 -22.59 3.18 -20.17
CA ALA A 44 -22.41 1.81 -20.59
C ALA A 44 -23.17 0.84 -19.70
N LYS A 45 -23.07 1.00 -18.37
CA LYS A 45 -23.76 0.18 -17.36
C LYS A 45 -25.26 0.05 -17.65
N VAL A 46 -25.95 1.17 -17.82
CA VAL A 46 -27.40 1.20 -18.08
C VAL A 46 -27.75 0.49 -19.40
N LYS A 47 -26.91 0.63 -20.44
CA LYS A 47 -27.14 -0.03 -21.72
C LYS A 47 -26.85 -1.54 -21.65
N LEU A 48 -25.86 -1.95 -20.88
CA LEU A 48 -25.55 -3.36 -20.63
C LEU A 48 -26.71 -4.04 -19.88
N LEU A 49 -27.24 -3.43 -18.82
CA LEU A 49 -28.43 -3.94 -18.11
C LEU A 49 -29.64 -4.08 -19.04
N LYS A 50 -29.94 -3.05 -19.85
CA LYS A 50 -31.01 -3.13 -20.85
C LYS A 50 -30.79 -4.25 -21.87
N SER A 51 -29.54 -4.54 -22.22
CA SER A 51 -29.20 -5.64 -23.13
C SER A 51 -29.41 -7.01 -22.48
N LEU A 52 -29.14 -7.15 -21.18
CA LEU A 52 -29.36 -8.38 -20.41
C LEU A 52 -30.84 -8.76 -20.26
N ASP A 53 -31.72 -7.76 -20.25
CA ASP A 53 -33.18 -7.91 -20.17
C ASP A 53 -33.88 -8.01 -21.54
N SER A 54 -33.17 -7.64 -22.61
CA SER A 54 -33.75 -7.63 -23.96
C SER A 54 -34.04 -9.04 -24.46
N LYS A 55 -35.25 -9.26 -24.98
CA LYS A 55 -35.63 -10.49 -25.71
C LYS A 55 -34.96 -10.61 -27.08
N MET A 56 -34.38 -9.52 -27.59
CA MET A 56 -33.76 -9.47 -28.93
C MET A 56 -32.26 -9.78 -28.91
N ILE A 57 -31.65 -9.88 -27.72
CA ILE A 57 -30.25 -10.27 -27.54
C ILE A 57 -30.20 -11.77 -27.24
N LEU A 58 -29.29 -12.48 -27.93
CA LEU A 58 -29.11 -13.92 -27.77
C LEU A 58 -28.59 -14.27 -26.38
N ASP A 59 -28.96 -15.45 -25.86
CA ASP A 59 -28.54 -15.87 -24.52
C ASP A 59 -27.01 -16.02 -24.40
N SER A 60 -26.32 -16.48 -25.46
CA SER A 60 -24.85 -16.53 -25.50
C SER A 60 -24.20 -15.14 -25.39
N GLN A 61 -24.83 -14.12 -25.96
CA GLN A 61 -24.34 -12.74 -25.85
C GLN A 61 -24.58 -12.18 -24.45
N LYS A 62 -25.71 -12.52 -23.82
CA LYS A 62 -25.98 -12.16 -22.42
C LYS A 62 -25.00 -12.85 -21.48
N GLN A 63 -24.68 -14.11 -21.72
CA GLN A 63 -23.65 -14.85 -20.99
C GLN A 63 -22.32 -14.12 -21.11
N LYS A 64 -21.91 -13.76 -22.33
CA LYS A 64 -20.65 -13.03 -22.52
C LYS A 64 -20.61 -11.67 -21.82
N ILE A 65 -21.74 -10.94 -21.75
CA ILE A 65 -21.82 -9.70 -20.95
C ILE A 65 -21.61 -10.00 -19.45
N ILE A 66 -22.18 -11.09 -18.93
CA ILE A 66 -22.01 -11.47 -17.53
C ILE A 66 -20.54 -11.83 -17.28
N GLN A 67 -19.94 -12.65 -18.15
CA GLN A 67 -18.51 -13.02 -18.08
C GLN A 67 -17.60 -11.78 -18.07
N ASP A 68 -17.74 -10.93 -19.09
CA ASP A 68 -16.85 -9.78 -19.32
C ASP A 68 -16.98 -8.66 -18.27
N TYR A 69 -18.10 -8.59 -17.55
CA TYR A 69 -18.41 -7.40 -16.72
C TYR A 69 -18.98 -7.69 -15.32
N MET A 70 -19.32 -8.94 -14.98
CA MET A 70 -19.87 -9.29 -13.67
C MET A 70 -19.08 -10.37 -12.92
N LEU A 71 -18.27 -11.19 -13.60
CA LEU A 71 -17.58 -12.34 -12.98
C LEU A 71 -16.16 -12.05 -12.48
N GLU A 72 -15.49 -11.01 -12.97
CA GLU A 72 -14.12 -10.64 -12.52
C GLU A 72 -14.07 -10.06 -11.08
N ASN A 73 -15.22 -10.00 -10.41
CA ASN A 73 -15.42 -9.31 -9.14
C ASN A 73 -15.29 -10.23 -7.92
N HIS A 74 -14.07 -10.66 -7.59
CA HIS A 74 -13.77 -11.03 -6.19
C HIS A 74 -14.07 -9.84 -5.27
N ILE A 75 -14.31 -10.06 -3.97
CA ILE A 75 -14.53 -8.98 -2.98
C ILE A 75 -13.44 -7.91 -3.09
N ALA A 76 -12.20 -8.36 -3.27
CA ALA A 76 -11.02 -7.52 -3.46
C ALA A 76 -11.03 -6.64 -4.73
N ASN A 77 -11.99 -6.83 -5.64
CA ASN A 77 -12.18 -6.03 -6.86
C ASN A 77 -13.55 -5.34 -6.92
N GLN A 78 -14.43 -5.53 -5.93
CA GLN A 78 -15.80 -5.00 -5.93
C GLN A 78 -15.93 -3.52 -5.57
N PHE A 79 -14.84 -2.89 -5.12
CA PHE A 79 -14.87 -1.52 -4.61
C PHE A 79 -14.15 -0.56 -5.56
N ASP A 80 -14.63 0.67 -5.61
CA ASP A 80 -14.02 1.73 -6.41
C ASP A 80 -12.71 2.23 -5.81
N VAL A 81 -12.63 2.23 -4.46
CA VAL A 81 -11.51 2.77 -3.70
C VAL A 81 -11.12 1.80 -2.59
N TYR A 82 -9.82 1.57 -2.46
CA TYR A 82 -9.23 0.88 -1.32
C TYR A 82 -8.37 1.87 -0.53
N VAL A 83 -8.58 1.95 0.78
CA VAL A 83 -7.82 2.82 1.67
C VAL A 83 -7.29 2.00 2.83
N GLY A 84 -6.00 2.13 3.14
CA GLY A 84 -5.37 1.55 4.32
C GLY A 84 -4.24 2.46 4.85
N PRO A 85 -3.62 2.08 5.97
CA PRO A 85 -2.48 2.82 6.55
C PRO A 85 -1.35 3.06 5.55
N SER A 86 -1.07 2.08 4.70
CA SER A 86 0.12 2.09 3.83
C SER A 86 -0.15 2.46 2.37
N PHE A 87 -1.42 2.57 1.97
CA PHE A 87 -1.76 2.79 0.59
C PHE A 87 -3.17 3.39 0.44
N SER A 88 -3.36 4.07 -0.69
CA SER A 88 -4.67 4.35 -1.23
C SER A 88 -4.64 3.93 -2.69
N GLN A 89 -5.53 3.02 -3.06
CA GLN A 89 -5.69 2.55 -4.42
C GLN A 89 -7.07 2.96 -4.92
N PHE A 90 -7.12 3.34 -6.19
CA PHE A 90 -8.37 3.47 -6.91
C PHE A 90 -8.37 2.40 -7.98
N ASN A 91 -9.49 1.71 -8.14
CA ASN A 91 -9.68 0.82 -9.27
C ASN A 91 -10.21 1.67 -10.44
N PRO A 92 -9.46 1.80 -11.54
CA PRO A 92 -9.97 2.51 -12.70
C PRO A 92 -11.29 1.91 -13.17
N PRO A 93 -12.25 2.75 -13.61
CA PRO A 93 -13.51 2.29 -14.17
C PRO A 93 -13.27 1.73 -15.58
N ASP A 94 -12.28 0.86 -15.74
CA ASP A 94 -12.01 0.15 -16.99
C ASP A 94 -13.18 -0.79 -17.33
N HIS A 95 -14.04 -1.07 -16.34
CA HIS A 95 -15.26 -1.85 -16.47
C HIS A 95 -16.43 -1.19 -15.74
N ALA A 96 -17.66 -1.47 -16.20
CA ALA A 96 -18.87 -1.02 -15.53
C ALA A 96 -19.03 -1.78 -14.19
N VAL A 97 -19.07 -1.06 -13.07
CA VAL A 97 -19.32 -1.66 -11.74
C VAL A 97 -20.83 -1.85 -11.51
N PHE A 98 -21.24 -3.07 -11.22
CA PHE A 98 -22.64 -3.44 -10.95
C PHE A 98 -22.87 -3.66 -9.47
N THR A 99 -24.03 -3.20 -8.98
CA THR A 99 -24.48 -3.48 -7.62
C THR A 99 -25.00 -4.92 -7.51
N TRP A 100 -25.08 -5.45 -6.29
CA TRP A 100 -25.65 -6.79 -6.07
C TRP A 100 -27.10 -6.90 -6.56
N ASP A 101 -27.92 -5.88 -6.34
CA ASP A 101 -29.31 -5.86 -6.83
C ASP A 101 -29.39 -5.99 -8.35
N GLU A 102 -28.41 -5.42 -9.07
CA GLU A 102 -28.30 -5.51 -10.52
C GLU A 102 -27.73 -6.86 -10.98
N MET A 103 -26.72 -7.40 -10.29
CA MET A 103 -26.05 -8.64 -10.68
C MET A 103 -26.88 -9.90 -10.36
N LEU A 104 -27.55 -9.91 -9.21
CA LEU A 104 -28.13 -11.12 -8.62
C LEU A 104 -29.12 -11.86 -9.56
N PRO A 105 -30.05 -11.20 -10.27
CA PRO A 105 -30.95 -11.88 -11.20
C PRO A 105 -30.20 -12.52 -12.38
N HIS A 106 -29.12 -11.89 -12.83
CA HIS A 106 -28.35 -12.31 -13.99
C HIS A 106 -27.39 -13.45 -13.64
N LEU A 107 -26.69 -13.36 -12.51
CA LEU A 107 -25.83 -14.43 -11.99
C LEU A 107 -26.64 -15.71 -11.70
N ASN A 108 -27.80 -15.58 -11.06
CA ASN A 108 -28.69 -16.72 -10.82
C ASN A 108 -29.12 -17.41 -12.13
N ARG A 109 -29.44 -16.62 -13.16
CA ARG A 109 -29.77 -17.14 -14.49
C ARG A 109 -28.57 -17.83 -15.13
N TYR A 110 -27.38 -17.25 -14.99
CA TYR A 110 -26.12 -17.78 -15.52
C TYR A 110 -25.81 -19.15 -14.90
N VAL A 111 -25.75 -19.25 -13.57
CA VAL A 111 -25.48 -20.50 -12.85
C VAL A 111 -26.54 -21.59 -13.11
N LYS A 112 -27.74 -21.25 -13.58
CA LYS A 112 -28.77 -22.25 -13.93
C LYS A 112 -28.70 -22.74 -15.38
N LYS A 113 -28.18 -21.94 -16.31
CA LYS A 113 -28.37 -22.16 -17.75
C LYS A 113 -27.09 -22.14 -18.59
N SER A 114 -26.00 -21.62 -18.05
CA SER A 114 -24.74 -21.50 -18.79
C SER A 114 -24.04 -22.84 -18.95
N PRO A 115 -23.15 -22.96 -19.97
CA PRO A 115 -22.18 -24.04 -20.06
C PRO A 115 -21.36 -24.19 -18.77
N ILE A 116 -20.76 -25.36 -18.60
CA ILE A 116 -19.91 -25.67 -17.45
C ILE A 116 -18.48 -25.34 -17.86
N ASP A 117 -18.01 -24.19 -17.43
CA ASP A 117 -16.69 -23.62 -17.69
C ASP A 117 -16.17 -22.91 -16.42
N ASP A 118 -14.97 -22.32 -16.48
CA ASP A 118 -14.37 -21.60 -15.34
C ASP A 118 -15.23 -20.40 -14.90
N ASP A 119 -15.92 -19.75 -15.84
CA ASP A 119 -16.85 -18.67 -15.58
C ASP A 119 -18.06 -19.17 -14.78
N PHE A 120 -18.57 -20.36 -15.08
CA PHE A 120 -19.61 -21.01 -14.27
C PHE A 120 -19.16 -21.26 -12.83
N ALA A 121 -17.92 -21.74 -12.63
CA ALA A 121 -17.36 -21.93 -11.29
C ALA A 121 -17.28 -20.59 -10.54
N SER A 122 -16.78 -19.56 -11.22
CA SER A 122 -16.60 -18.20 -10.68
C SER A 122 -17.94 -17.55 -10.31
N ALA A 123 -18.94 -17.64 -11.18
CA ALA A 123 -20.30 -17.16 -10.92
C ALA A 123 -20.95 -17.85 -9.73
N THR A 124 -20.72 -19.16 -9.59
CA THR A 124 -21.24 -19.96 -8.46
C THR A 124 -20.58 -19.52 -7.16
N LYS A 125 -19.25 -19.45 -7.10
CA LYS A 125 -18.51 -18.97 -5.92
C LYS A 125 -18.92 -17.56 -5.51
N LEU A 126 -19.11 -16.67 -6.49
CA LEU A 126 -19.55 -15.29 -6.26
C LEU A 126 -20.95 -15.21 -5.64
N LEU A 127 -21.92 -16.00 -6.14
CA LEU A 127 -23.26 -16.10 -5.55
C LEU A 127 -23.22 -16.72 -4.14
N THR A 128 -22.51 -17.83 -3.97
CA THR A 128 -22.32 -18.50 -2.68
C THR A 128 -21.76 -17.52 -1.65
N PHE A 129 -20.73 -16.77 -2.02
CA PHE A 129 -20.15 -15.73 -1.18
C PHE A 129 -21.18 -14.65 -0.79
N HIS A 130 -21.94 -14.12 -1.74
CA HIS A 130 -22.98 -13.12 -1.45
C HIS A 130 -24.01 -13.61 -0.44
N PHE A 131 -24.55 -14.80 -0.65
CA PHE A 131 -25.55 -15.37 0.26
C PHE A 131 -24.96 -15.65 1.64
N LYS A 132 -23.69 -16.08 1.73
CA LYS A 132 -22.95 -16.18 3.00
C LYS A 132 -22.84 -14.81 3.70
N SER A 133 -22.47 -13.76 2.96
CA SER A 133 -22.23 -12.43 3.55
C SER A 133 -23.49 -11.78 4.12
N ILE A 134 -24.66 -12.07 3.56
CA ILE A 134 -25.97 -11.62 4.07
C ILE A 134 -26.63 -12.61 5.06
N GLY A 135 -25.91 -13.67 5.48
CA GLY A 135 -26.37 -14.65 6.45
C GLY A 135 -27.39 -15.67 5.93
N GLN A 136 -27.57 -15.79 4.61
CA GLN A 136 -28.46 -16.75 3.96
C GLN A 136 -27.72 -18.06 3.62
N LEU A 137 -27.23 -18.75 4.65
CA LEU A 137 -26.38 -19.94 4.51
C LEU A 137 -27.04 -21.09 3.74
N ASP A 138 -28.35 -21.32 3.94
CA ASP A 138 -29.08 -22.37 3.22
C ASP A 138 -29.10 -22.12 1.71
N GLN A 139 -29.31 -20.87 1.30
CA GLN A 139 -29.31 -20.50 -0.13
C GLN A 139 -27.92 -20.61 -0.76
N ALA A 140 -26.88 -20.24 0.00
CA ALA A 140 -25.50 -20.44 -0.43
C ALA A 140 -25.20 -21.92 -0.67
N TYR A 141 -25.64 -22.79 0.25
CA TYR A 141 -25.48 -24.23 0.13
C TYR A 141 -26.26 -24.80 -1.05
N ASP A 142 -27.53 -24.43 -1.21
CA ASP A 142 -28.39 -24.89 -2.29
C ASP A 142 -27.83 -24.56 -3.68
N ILE A 143 -27.29 -23.34 -3.84
CA ILE A 143 -26.67 -22.90 -5.10
C ILE A 143 -25.42 -23.71 -5.39
N LEU A 144 -24.55 -23.86 -4.40
CA LEU A 144 -23.30 -24.60 -4.57
C LEU A 144 -23.56 -26.09 -4.88
N GLN A 145 -24.47 -26.71 -4.13
CA GLN A 145 -24.86 -28.11 -4.33
C GLN A 145 -25.51 -28.32 -5.70
N SER A 146 -26.44 -27.43 -6.10
CA SER A 146 -27.05 -27.48 -7.43
C SER A 146 -26.01 -27.34 -8.55
N ALA A 147 -24.97 -26.52 -8.34
CA ALA A 147 -23.89 -26.36 -9.29
C ALA A 147 -23.02 -27.63 -9.40
N ILE A 148 -22.64 -28.24 -8.27
CA ILE A 148 -21.90 -29.51 -8.22
C ILE A 148 -22.70 -30.66 -8.87
N GLU A 149 -24.02 -30.68 -8.74
CA GLU A 149 -24.87 -31.70 -9.37
C GLU A 149 -24.97 -31.55 -10.89
N ARG A 150 -24.80 -30.33 -11.40
CA ARG A 150 -24.76 -30.07 -12.84
C ARG A 150 -23.45 -30.53 -13.48
N THR A 151 -22.34 -30.56 -12.74
CA THR A 151 -21.02 -30.95 -13.27
C THR A 151 -20.91 -32.46 -13.49
N SER A 152 -20.43 -32.84 -14.67
CA SER A 152 -20.19 -34.25 -15.00
C SER A 152 -18.87 -34.75 -14.38
N THR A 153 -18.52 -36.01 -14.60
CA THR A 153 -17.18 -36.53 -14.25
C THR A 153 -16.10 -36.10 -15.25
N GLU A 154 -16.49 -35.66 -16.45
CA GLU A 154 -15.56 -35.13 -17.47
C GLU A 154 -15.14 -33.68 -17.15
N ASP A 155 -15.92 -32.96 -16.33
CA ASP A 155 -15.63 -31.61 -15.83
C ASP A 155 -14.90 -31.65 -14.46
N SER A 156 -13.98 -32.60 -14.27
CA SER A 156 -13.43 -32.97 -12.95
C SER A 156 -12.88 -31.77 -12.18
N TRP A 157 -12.07 -30.94 -12.83
CA TRP A 157 -11.46 -29.75 -12.23
C TRP A 157 -12.49 -28.76 -11.67
N ILE A 158 -13.49 -28.36 -12.47
CA ILE A 158 -14.54 -27.42 -12.06
C ILE A 158 -15.34 -27.99 -10.89
N ARG A 159 -15.64 -29.29 -10.96
CA ARG A 159 -16.34 -29.99 -9.88
C ARG A 159 -15.52 -29.96 -8.59
N GLU A 160 -14.23 -30.25 -8.65
CA GLU A 160 -13.32 -30.27 -7.51
C GLU A 160 -13.18 -28.87 -6.89
N GLU A 161 -13.06 -27.83 -7.72
CA GLU A 161 -13.05 -26.43 -7.28
C GLU A 161 -14.32 -26.03 -6.52
N LEU A 162 -15.50 -26.46 -6.99
CA LEU A 162 -16.77 -26.21 -6.28
C LEU A 162 -16.89 -27.05 -5.00
N GLN A 163 -16.35 -28.27 -5.00
CA GLN A 163 -16.31 -29.10 -3.79
C GLN A 163 -15.35 -28.53 -2.74
N LEU A 164 -14.24 -27.91 -3.13
CA LEU A 164 -13.36 -27.19 -2.20
C LEU A 164 -14.05 -25.97 -1.57
N GLU A 165 -14.91 -25.27 -2.30
CA GLU A 165 -15.77 -24.22 -1.72
C GLU A 165 -16.80 -24.83 -0.74
N GLN A 166 -17.30 -26.04 -1.02
CA GLN A 166 -18.22 -26.75 -0.11
C GLN A 166 -17.51 -27.16 1.18
N VAL A 167 -16.27 -27.66 1.08
CA VAL A 167 -15.39 -27.91 2.22
C VAL A 167 -15.18 -26.63 3.03
N GLN A 168 -14.92 -25.49 2.38
CA GLN A 168 -14.76 -24.21 3.06
C GLN A 168 -16.00 -23.85 3.88
N MET A 169 -17.20 -24.03 3.33
CA MET A 169 -18.45 -23.81 4.08
C MET A 169 -18.58 -24.75 5.29
N MET A 170 -18.21 -26.02 5.15
CA MET A 170 -18.22 -26.99 6.25
C MET A 170 -17.24 -26.60 7.37
N ILE A 171 -16.03 -26.15 7.02
CA ILE A 171 -15.03 -25.66 7.97
C ILE A 171 -15.54 -24.43 8.74
N GLU A 172 -16.19 -23.48 8.05
CA GLU A 172 -16.79 -22.28 8.67
C GLU A 172 -17.94 -22.63 9.63
N GLN A 173 -18.71 -23.67 9.32
CA GLN A 173 -19.79 -24.20 10.16
C GLN A 173 -19.30 -25.17 11.25
N ALA A 174 -17.99 -25.43 11.31
CA ALA A 174 -17.35 -26.40 12.20
C ALA A 174 -17.81 -27.86 12.00
N ASP A 175 -18.30 -28.22 10.81
CA ASP A 175 -18.57 -29.61 10.42
C ASP A 175 -17.30 -30.26 9.83
N TYR A 176 -16.29 -30.40 10.68
CA TYR A 176 -14.98 -30.88 10.25
C TYR A 176 -15.00 -32.33 9.78
N SER A 177 -15.91 -33.16 10.29
CA SER A 177 -16.00 -34.57 9.86
C SER A 177 -16.52 -34.67 8.42
N ALA A 178 -17.53 -33.88 8.05
CA ALA A 178 -17.99 -33.82 6.67
C ALA A 178 -16.92 -33.22 5.74
N ALA A 179 -16.23 -32.17 6.19
CA ALA A 179 -15.13 -31.55 5.45
C ALA A 179 -14.00 -32.55 5.15
N GLU A 180 -13.53 -33.28 6.17
CA GLU A 180 -12.47 -34.30 6.04
C GLU A 180 -12.88 -35.43 5.09
N GLN A 181 -14.10 -35.95 5.23
CA GLN A 181 -14.62 -36.99 4.32
C GLN A 181 -14.70 -36.53 2.87
N LEU A 182 -15.07 -35.26 2.63
CA LEU A 182 -15.13 -34.71 1.29
C LEU A 182 -13.73 -34.48 0.73
N LEU A 183 -12.79 -33.92 1.52
CA LEU A 183 -11.39 -33.77 1.12
C LEU A 183 -10.75 -35.11 0.76
N GLN A 184 -11.00 -36.17 1.53
CA GLN A 184 -10.51 -37.51 1.22
C GLN A 184 -11.07 -38.01 -0.14
N LYS A 185 -12.38 -37.83 -0.38
CA LYS A 185 -13.00 -38.22 -1.65
C LYS A 185 -12.48 -37.44 -2.85
N ILE A 186 -12.10 -36.17 -2.67
CA ILE A 186 -11.44 -35.38 -3.70
C ILE A 186 -10.05 -35.97 -3.94
N ASN A 187 -9.24 -36.11 -2.88
CA ASN A 187 -7.86 -36.62 -2.93
C ASN A 187 -7.73 -38.04 -3.51
N GLU A 188 -8.76 -38.89 -3.40
CA GLU A 188 -8.78 -40.23 -4.02
C GLU A 188 -8.97 -40.20 -5.54
N LYS A 189 -9.39 -39.06 -6.11
CA LYS A 189 -9.73 -38.89 -7.53
C LYS A 189 -8.78 -37.99 -8.29
N ILE A 190 -8.06 -37.10 -7.61
CA ILE A 190 -7.14 -36.17 -8.26
C ILE A 190 -6.01 -36.91 -8.96
N ASP A 191 -5.49 -36.30 -10.04
CA ASP A 191 -4.24 -36.72 -10.64
C ASP A 191 -3.09 -36.46 -9.64
N PRO A 192 -2.26 -37.46 -9.28
CA PRO A 192 -1.08 -37.25 -8.43
C PRO A 192 -0.08 -36.20 -8.94
N ASP A 193 -0.14 -35.86 -10.23
CA ASP A 193 0.69 -34.82 -10.83
C ASP A 193 0.04 -33.42 -10.82
N ASP A 194 -1.24 -33.29 -10.44
CA ASP A 194 -1.89 -32.00 -10.17
C ASP A 194 -1.54 -31.48 -8.77
N TYR A 195 -0.28 -31.04 -8.64
CA TYR A 195 0.25 -30.54 -7.38
C TYR A 195 -0.40 -29.21 -6.95
N TYR A 196 -1.03 -28.47 -7.87
CA TYR A 196 -1.76 -27.24 -7.55
C TYR A 196 -3.08 -27.55 -6.82
N LEU A 197 -3.86 -28.53 -7.30
CA LEU A 197 -5.05 -29.00 -6.58
C LEU A 197 -4.70 -29.63 -5.24
N GLN A 198 -3.63 -30.43 -5.21
CA GLN A 198 -3.12 -31.03 -3.97
C GLN A 198 -2.79 -29.95 -2.94
N ALA A 199 -2.12 -28.87 -3.35
CA ALA A 199 -1.80 -27.76 -2.45
C ALA A 199 -3.05 -27.02 -1.94
N LYS A 200 -4.12 -26.90 -2.73
CA LYS A 200 -5.42 -26.38 -2.26
C LYS A 200 -6.08 -27.30 -1.25
N ILE A 201 -6.03 -28.61 -1.48
CA ILE A 201 -6.54 -29.62 -0.54
C ILE A 201 -5.78 -29.49 0.80
N ASP A 202 -4.45 -29.41 0.75
CA ASP A 202 -3.63 -29.30 1.94
C ASP A 202 -3.85 -27.97 2.65
N GLN A 203 -4.03 -26.87 1.92
CA GLN A 203 -4.48 -25.60 2.48
C GLN A 203 -5.77 -25.77 3.29
N LYS A 204 -6.78 -26.48 2.78
CA LYS A 204 -8.03 -26.73 3.51
C LYS A 204 -7.86 -27.62 4.73
N LYS A 205 -6.97 -28.62 4.68
CA LYS A 205 -6.62 -29.43 5.88
C LYS A 205 -5.96 -28.56 6.95
N ILE A 206 -5.00 -27.72 6.56
CA ILE A 206 -4.29 -26.79 7.46
C ILE A 206 -5.27 -25.79 8.08
N GLU A 207 -6.18 -25.21 7.29
CA GLU A 207 -7.25 -24.32 7.80
C GLU A 207 -8.15 -25.03 8.81
N MET A 208 -8.50 -26.29 8.56
CA MET A 208 -9.27 -27.11 9.49
C MET A 208 -8.51 -27.36 10.81
N GLU A 209 -7.24 -27.75 10.75
CA GLU A 209 -6.39 -27.92 11.94
C GLU A 209 -6.26 -26.60 12.73
N ILE A 210 -6.12 -25.46 12.04
CA ILE A 210 -6.16 -24.14 12.66
C ILE A 210 -7.49 -23.94 13.38
N HIS A 211 -8.62 -24.19 12.72
CA HIS A 211 -9.95 -23.98 13.28
C HIS A 211 -10.24 -24.84 14.52
N GLN A 212 -9.68 -26.05 14.55
CA GLN A 212 -9.70 -27.00 15.68
C GLN A 212 -8.70 -26.65 16.79
N GLY A 213 -7.74 -25.75 16.54
CA GLY A 213 -6.73 -25.31 17.52
C GLY A 213 -5.47 -26.18 17.55
N HIS A 214 -5.29 -27.07 16.57
CA HIS A 214 -4.14 -27.96 16.45
C HIS A 214 -2.95 -27.30 15.73
N LEU A 215 -2.49 -26.14 16.23
CA LEU A 215 -1.54 -25.30 15.48
C LEU A 215 -0.18 -25.94 15.20
N GLN A 216 0.29 -26.85 16.06
CA GLN A 216 1.53 -27.59 15.83
C GLN A 216 1.42 -28.54 14.64
N ASN A 217 0.26 -29.20 14.49
CA ASN A 217 -0.02 -30.05 13.34
C ASN A 217 -0.14 -29.20 12.08
N ALA A 218 -0.93 -28.12 12.14
CA ALA A 218 -1.07 -27.17 11.03
C ALA A 218 0.30 -26.63 10.56
N TYR A 219 1.20 -26.28 11.49
CA TYR A 219 2.54 -25.79 11.17
C TYR A 219 3.44 -26.87 10.54
N LYS A 220 3.30 -28.12 10.99
CA LYS A 220 4.00 -29.24 10.37
C LYS A 220 3.48 -29.50 8.95
N GLU A 221 2.16 -29.52 8.77
CA GLU A 221 1.51 -29.76 7.49
C GLU A 221 1.82 -28.68 6.47
N VAL A 222 1.75 -27.40 6.83
CA VAL A 222 2.09 -26.30 5.91
C VAL A 222 3.55 -26.35 5.45
N LYS A 223 4.48 -26.77 6.32
CA LYS A 223 5.89 -26.96 5.94
C LYS A 223 6.07 -28.11 4.96
N ASN A 224 5.34 -29.20 5.16
CA ASN A 224 5.36 -30.35 4.25
C ASN A 224 4.77 -29.95 2.89
N ALA A 225 3.59 -29.34 2.88
CA ALA A 225 2.94 -28.86 1.65
C ALA A 225 3.83 -27.90 0.86
N LEU A 226 4.49 -26.93 1.51
CA LEU A 226 5.42 -26.01 0.84
C LEU A 226 6.65 -26.72 0.26
N THR A 227 7.12 -27.79 0.91
CA THR A 227 8.28 -28.57 0.46
C THR A 227 7.91 -29.45 -0.72
N GLU A 228 6.75 -30.10 -0.67
CA GLU A 228 6.21 -30.93 -1.76
C GLU A 228 5.89 -30.08 -3.00
N TYR A 229 5.25 -28.92 -2.80
CA TYR A 229 4.97 -27.97 -3.87
C TYR A 229 6.24 -27.56 -4.62
N LYS A 230 7.28 -27.10 -3.89
CA LYS A 230 8.56 -26.70 -4.49
C LYS A 230 9.27 -27.83 -5.23
N ALA A 231 9.22 -29.05 -4.69
CA ALA A 231 9.84 -30.19 -5.34
C ALA A 231 9.20 -30.46 -6.71
N LYS A 232 7.86 -30.37 -6.78
CA LYS A 232 7.09 -30.54 -8.03
C LYS A 232 7.27 -29.37 -9.00
N GLU A 233 7.26 -28.13 -8.52
CA GLU A 233 7.52 -26.93 -9.33
C GLU A 233 8.90 -26.99 -10.00
N ILE A 234 9.95 -27.38 -9.27
CA ILE A 234 11.29 -27.58 -9.82
C ILE A 234 11.32 -28.68 -10.89
N ASP A 235 10.52 -29.74 -10.74
CA ASP A 235 10.45 -30.82 -11.73
C ASP A 235 9.69 -30.38 -12.99
N GLU A 236 8.62 -29.59 -12.84
CA GLU A 236 7.90 -28.98 -13.96
C GLU A 236 8.76 -27.96 -14.71
N GLU A 237 9.52 -27.12 -14.00
CA GLU A 237 10.44 -26.14 -14.61
C GLU A 237 11.52 -26.81 -15.47
N LYS A 238 11.98 -27.99 -15.06
CA LYS A 238 12.92 -28.79 -15.87
C LYS A 238 12.27 -29.34 -17.14
N GLU A 239 10.98 -29.65 -17.10
CA GLU A 239 10.25 -30.28 -18.20
C GLU A 239 9.71 -29.25 -19.20
N PHE A 240 9.22 -28.10 -18.73
CA PHE A 240 8.49 -27.11 -19.52
C PHE A 240 9.15 -25.72 -19.56
N GLY A 241 10.21 -25.48 -18.78
CA GLY A 241 10.89 -24.18 -18.66
C GLY A 241 10.43 -23.37 -17.44
N GLU A 242 11.08 -22.23 -17.18
CA GLU A 242 10.74 -21.36 -16.05
C GLU A 242 9.27 -20.94 -16.09
N SER A 243 8.56 -21.12 -14.96
CA SER A 243 7.19 -20.65 -14.83
C SER A 243 7.14 -19.13 -14.63
N GLU A 244 6.18 -18.45 -15.27
CA GLU A 244 5.99 -17.01 -15.07
C GLU A 244 5.27 -16.75 -13.73
N GLY A 245 6.05 -16.71 -12.65
CA GLY A 245 5.64 -16.16 -11.36
C GLY A 245 5.20 -17.19 -10.32
N VAL A 246 5.14 -16.71 -9.07
CA VAL A 246 4.79 -17.54 -7.91
C VAL A 246 3.28 -17.76 -7.85
N SER A 247 2.86 -19.02 -7.76
CA SER A 247 1.44 -19.38 -7.60
C SER A 247 0.79 -18.77 -6.36
N VAL A 248 -0.45 -18.30 -6.51
CA VAL A 248 -1.26 -17.71 -5.42
C VAL A 248 -1.40 -18.67 -4.23
N VAL A 249 -1.55 -19.97 -4.49
CA VAL A 249 -1.68 -20.99 -3.43
C VAL A 249 -0.38 -21.12 -2.64
N TYR A 250 0.77 -21.09 -3.32
CA TYR A 250 2.07 -21.15 -2.65
C TYR A 250 2.27 -19.92 -1.75
N GLU A 251 1.92 -18.71 -2.22
CA GLU A 251 1.96 -17.51 -1.38
C GLU A 251 1.05 -17.61 -0.15
N GLN A 252 -0.14 -18.19 -0.31
CA GLN A 252 -1.07 -18.41 0.79
C GLN A 252 -0.51 -19.39 1.82
N LEU A 253 0.07 -20.51 1.39
CA LEU A 253 0.73 -21.47 2.28
C LEU A 253 1.93 -20.83 3.00
N LEU A 254 2.71 -19.99 2.32
CA LEU A 254 3.84 -19.28 2.93
C LEU A 254 3.36 -18.28 4.01
N SER A 255 2.31 -17.52 3.70
CA SER A 255 1.66 -16.60 4.66
C SER A 255 1.10 -17.35 5.88
N MET A 256 0.47 -18.51 5.67
CA MET A 256 -0.01 -19.39 6.75
C MET A 256 1.14 -19.90 7.61
N LYS A 257 2.23 -20.37 7.00
CA LYS A 257 3.44 -20.84 7.71
C LYS A 257 3.98 -19.75 8.62
N ASN A 258 4.14 -18.53 8.09
CA ASN A 258 4.69 -17.41 8.86
C ASN A 258 3.75 -17.02 10.02
N SER A 259 2.44 -16.96 9.77
CA SER A 259 1.43 -16.68 10.79
C SER A 259 1.40 -17.75 11.89
N LEU A 260 1.48 -19.03 11.51
CA LEU A 260 1.54 -20.15 12.44
C LEU A 260 2.82 -20.14 13.27
N GLN A 261 3.98 -19.89 12.65
CA GLN A 261 5.26 -19.76 13.36
C GLN A 261 5.17 -18.66 14.43
N ASN A 262 4.70 -17.47 14.04
CA ASN A 262 4.52 -16.35 14.96
C ASN A 262 3.56 -16.67 16.11
N ALA A 263 2.46 -17.37 15.82
CA ALA A 263 1.50 -17.78 16.83
C ALA A 263 2.07 -18.80 17.83
N LEU A 264 2.88 -19.76 17.35
CA LEU A 264 3.54 -20.76 18.20
C LEU A 264 4.61 -20.15 19.11
N ASP A 265 5.31 -19.12 18.64
CA ASP A 265 6.37 -18.45 19.40
C ASP A 265 5.80 -17.58 20.54
N LYS A 266 4.57 -17.03 20.40
CA LYS A 266 3.99 -16.05 21.33
C LYS A 266 3.28 -16.62 22.57
N ARG A 267 3.24 -17.95 22.81
CA ARG A 267 2.70 -18.63 24.03
C ARG A 267 1.35 -18.09 24.59
N GLY A 268 0.46 -17.59 23.72
CA GLY A 268 -0.83 -16.98 24.09
C GLY A 268 -2.06 -17.72 23.56
N ASN A 269 -3.23 -17.07 23.62
CA ASN A 269 -4.35 -17.49 22.77
C ASN A 269 -3.89 -17.30 21.32
N MET A 270 -4.03 -18.33 20.50
CA MET A 270 -3.47 -18.31 19.14
C MET A 270 -4.50 -17.98 18.06
N ILE A 271 -5.78 -17.91 18.46
CA ILE A 271 -6.93 -17.69 17.58
C ILE A 271 -7.84 -16.63 18.21
N HIS A 272 -8.16 -15.62 17.43
CA HIS A 272 -8.82 -14.40 17.87
C HIS A 272 -10.03 -14.06 17.00
N THR A 273 -10.74 -13.02 17.38
CA THR A 273 -11.82 -12.43 16.60
C THR A 273 -11.61 -10.93 16.55
N VAL A 274 -11.63 -10.37 15.35
CA VAL A 274 -11.60 -8.92 15.15
C VAL A 274 -12.98 -8.49 14.67
N LYS A 275 -13.60 -7.57 15.40
CA LYS A 275 -14.93 -7.07 15.07
C LYS A 275 -14.97 -5.56 15.21
N GLY A 276 -15.97 -4.94 14.61
CA GLY A 276 -16.10 -3.49 14.71
C GLY A 276 -17.31 -2.98 13.98
N ARG A 277 -17.37 -1.65 13.87
CA ARG A 277 -18.40 -0.93 13.15
C ARG A 277 -17.78 0.21 12.35
N ILE A 278 -18.27 0.41 11.14
CA ILE A 278 -17.91 1.54 10.29
C ILE A 278 -19.10 2.51 10.24
N VAL A 279 -18.84 3.77 10.60
CA VAL A 279 -19.84 4.84 10.60
C VAL A 279 -19.27 6.11 9.98
N TYR A 280 -20.12 6.94 9.44
CA TYR A 280 -19.82 8.35 9.19
C TYR A 280 -19.76 9.12 10.50
N SER A 281 -19.08 10.27 10.51
CA SER A 281 -18.98 11.09 11.72
C SER A 281 -20.30 11.74 12.17
N ASP A 282 -21.34 11.68 11.33
CA ASP A 282 -22.71 12.00 11.71
C ASP A 282 -23.49 10.83 12.34
N GLY A 283 -22.86 9.65 12.45
CA GLY A 283 -23.42 8.45 13.04
C GLY A 283 -24.11 7.51 12.07
N THR A 284 -24.25 7.89 10.79
CA THR A 284 -24.85 7.02 9.77
C THR A 284 -23.97 5.79 9.54
N PRO A 285 -24.52 4.57 9.48
CA PRO A 285 -23.74 3.37 9.19
C PRO A 285 -23.20 3.34 7.76
N VAL A 286 -22.01 2.78 7.57
CA VAL A 286 -21.48 2.46 6.24
C VAL A 286 -21.76 0.98 5.98
N SER A 287 -22.80 0.69 5.22
CA SER A 287 -23.20 -0.68 4.89
C SER A 287 -22.49 -1.21 3.65
N ASN A 288 -22.20 -2.51 3.61
CA ASN A 288 -21.58 -3.18 2.47
C ASN A 288 -20.20 -2.63 2.07
N ALA A 289 -19.50 -1.96 2.98
CA ALA A 289 -18.06 -1.69 2.85
C ALA A 289 -17.24 -2.95 3.10
N GLY A 290 -16.18 -3.16 2.32
CA GLY A 290 -15.22 -4.25 2.50
C GLY A 290 -14.24 -3.95 3.62
N VAL A 291 -13.92 -4.96 4.43
CA VAL A 291 -12.93 -4.90 5.51
C VAL A 291 -11.94 -6.02 5.33
N PHE A 292 -10.67 -5.67 5.18
CA PHE A 292 -9.57 -6.60 4.94
C PHE A 292 -8.54 -6.49 6.06
N LEU A 293 -8.22 -7.60 6.73
CA LEU A 293 -7.07 -7.67 7.64
C LEU A 293 -5.87 -8.23 6.89
N ARG A 294 -4.90 -7.35 6.66
CA ARG A 294 -3.75 -7.62 5.83
C ARG A 294 -2.57 -7.93 6.72
N SER A 295 -2.02 -9.13 6.59
CA SER A 295 -0.81 -9.50 7.31
C SER A 295 0.36 -8.61 6.90
N GLU A 296 1.38 -8.57 7.74
CA GLU A 296 2.53 -7.71 7.56
C GLU A 296 3.25 -7.91 6.22
N GLU A 297 3.29 -9.13 5.68
CA GLU A 297 3.87 -9.43 4.36
C GLU A 297 3.02 -8.98 3.17
N LYS A 298 1.73 -8.68 3.39
CA LYS A 298 0.80 -8.23 2.34
C LYS A 298 0.48 -6.75 2.43
N ALA A 299 0.78 -6.08 3.52
CA ALA A 299 0.37 -4.69 3.77
C ALA A 299 0.84 -3.69 2.69
N SER A 300 1.97 -3.96 2.03
CA SER A 300 2.60 -3.10 1.02
C SER A 300 2.06 -3.25 -0.40
N ARG A 301 1.34 -4.34 -0.71
CA ARG A 301 0.81 -4.60 -2.07
C ARG A 301 -0.65 -4.18 -2.20
N SER A 302 -1.20 -4.19 -3.41
CA SER A 302 -2.64 -4.02 -3.64
C SER A 302 -3.48 -5.08 -2.95
N VAL A 303 -4.70 -4.72 -2.55
CA VAL A 303 -5.69 -5.69 -2.04
C VAL A 303 -6.05 -6.62 -3.19
N GLY A 304 -6.05 -7.93 -2.93
CA GLY A 304 -6.25 -8.94 -3.97
C GLY A 304 -7.10 -10.12 -3.49
N PRO A 305 -7.45 -11.07 -4.38
CA PRO A 305 -8.30 -12.20 -4.04
C PRO A 305 -7.68 -13.14 -2.99
N GLY A 306 -6.35 -13.09 -2.80
CA GLY A 306 -5.61 -13.89 -1.83
C GLY A 306 -5.58 -13.34 -0.39
N GLU A 307 -6.42 -12.36 -0.04
CA GLU A 307 -6.55 -11.89 1.34
C GLU A 307 -7.30 -12.93 2.19
N ALA A 308 -6.62 -13.44 3.23
CA ALA A 308 -7.16 -14.53 4.07
C ALA A 308 -8.31 -14.09 4.97
N TYR A 309 -8.33 -12.81 5.34
CA TYR A 309 -9.26 -12.23 6.30
C TYR A 309 -10.00 -11.06 5.65
N GLN A 310 -11.15 -11.35 5.05
CA GLN A 310 -11.97 -10.36 4.36
C GLN A 310 -13.46 -10.58 4.64
N VAL A 311 -14.19 -9.50 4.90
CA VAL A 311 -15.65 -9.50 5.12
C VAL A 311 -16.25 -8.21 4.59
N THR A 312 -17.57 -8.16 4.43
CA THR A 312 -18.30 -6.90 4.23
C THR A 312 -19.08 -6.53 5.49
N THR A 313 -19.31 -5.24 5.66
CA THR A 313 -20.17 -4.72 6.73
C THR A 313 -21.64 -5.01 6.44
N ASP A 314 -22.40 -5.29 7.50
CA ASP A 314 -23.86 -5.43 7.41
C ASP A 314 -24.55 -4.07 7.20
N LYS A 315 -25.89 -4.09 7.13
CA LYS A 315 -26.73 -2.88 6.97
C LYS A 315 -26.54 -1.84 8.08
N ASP A 316 -26.11 -2.27 9.26
CA ASP A 316 -25.90 -1.44 10.45
C ASP A 316 -24.42 -1.05 10.61
N GLY A 317 -23.58 -1.40 9.63
CA GLY A 317 -22.16 -1.07 9.52
C GLY A 317 -21.24 -1.99 10.32
N TYR A 318 -21.75 -3.10 10.89
CA TYR A 318 -20.94 -4.02 11.70
C TYR A 318 -20.19 -5.03 10.83
N PHE A 319 -18.98 -5.39 11.27
CA PHE A 319 -18.21 -6.48 10.70
C PHE A 319 -17.66 -7.40 11.80
N ASN A 320 -17.44 -8.67 11.46
CA ASN A 320 -16.89 -9.68 12.36
C ASN A 320 -16.04 -10.69 11.59
N ILE A 321 -14.74 -10.72 11.90
CA ILE A 321 -13.77 -11.64 11.32
C ILE A 321 -13.34 -12.63 12.42
N PRO A 322 -13.92 -13.84 12.44
CA PRO A 322 -13.52 -14.86 13.39
C PRO A 322 -12.20 -15.52 12.97
N LYS A 323 -11.62 -16.29 13.89
CA LYS A 323 -10.49 -17.19 13.63
C LYS A 323 -9.22 -16.51 13.07
N VAL A 324 -8.97 -15.27 13.49
CA VAL A 324 -7.75 -14.52 13.12
C VAL A 324 -6.58 -15.07 13.93
N LEU A 325 -5.50 -15.47 13.27
CA LEU A 325 -4.28 -15.92 13.93
C LEU A 325 -3.59 -14.77 14.66
N SER A 326 -2.74 -15.08 15.63
CA SER A 326 -1.91 -14.05 16.26
C SER A 326 -0.90 -13.48 15.25
N GLY A 327 -0.75 -12.17 15.20
CA GLY A 327 0.08 -11.48 14.23
C GLY A 327 -0.14 -9.96 14.23
N SER A 328 0.62 -9.26 13.41
CA SER A 328 0.46 -7.82 13.17
C SER A 328 -0.30 -7.64 11.86
N TYR A 329 -1.38 -6.87 11.88
CA TYR A 329 -2.24 -6.65 10.73
C TYR A 329 -2.45 -5.17 10.44
N GLN A 330 -2.59 -4.81 9.19
CA GLN A 330 -3.20 -3.53 8.81
C GLN A 330 -4.64 -3.75 8.37
N VAL A 331 -5.52 -2.86 8.81
CA VAL A 331 -6.90 -2.85 8.32
C VAL A 331 -6.93 -2.04 7.02
N ALA A 332 -7.50 -2.61 5.97
CA ALA A 332 -7.85 -1.86 4.77
C ALA A 332 -9.36 -1.88 4.56
N LEU A 333 -9.88 -0.79 3.99
CA LEU A 333 -11.28 -0.64 3.61
C LEU A 333 -11.42 -0.67 2.10
N GLY A 334 -12.42 -1.40 1.61
CA GLY A 334 -12.95 -1.25 0.26
C GLY A 334 -14.24 -0.45 0.31
N LEU A 335 -14.30 0.65 -0.43
CA LEU A 335 -15.42 1.60 -0.44
C LEU A 335 -15.88 1.89 -1.87
N GLY A 336 -17.19 2.00 -2.04
CA GLY A 336 -17.80 2.59 -3.23
C GLY A 336 -17.61 4.10 -3.27
N PHE A 337 -17.72 4.69 -4.46
CA PHE A 337 -17.62 6.14 -4.63
C PHE A 337 -18.67 6.91 -3.84
N ASP A 338 -19.91 6.43 -3.81
CA ASP A 338 -20.99 6.99 -2.98
C ASP A 338 -20.65 6.95 -1.49
N GLN A 339 -19.92 5.92 -1.04
CA GLN A 339 -19.55 5.77 0.35
C GLN A 339 -18.43 6.73 0.79
N ILE A 340 -17.46 7.05 -0.08
CA ILE A 340 -16.30 7.87 0.28
C ILE A 340 -16.41 9.33 -0.17
N ASN A 341 -17.37 9.67 -1.04
CA ASN A 341 -17.54 11.02 -1.57
C ASN A 341 -17.83 12.06 -0.46
N GLY A 342 -16.93 13.04 -0.30
CA GLY A 342 -17.00 14.07 0.73
C GLY A 342 -16.43 13.62 2.09
N TRP A 343 -15.91 12.40 2.18
CA TRP A 343 -15.40 11.79 3.40
C TRP A 343 -13.97 11.28 3.24
N THR A 344 -13.31 11.03 4.36
CA THR A 344 -12.00 10.38 4.42
C THR A 344 -11.92 9.49 5.65
N TRP A 345 -11.16 8.41 5.58
CA TRP A 345 -10.77 7.66 6.76
C TRP A 345 -9.43 8.20 7.28
N PRO A 346 -9.39 8.90 8.43
CA PRO A 346 -8.17 9.50 8.96
C PRO A 346 -7.26 8.46 9.65
N VAL A 347 -6.88 7.41 8.94
CA VAL A 347 -5.93 6.40 9.42
C VAL A 347 -4.50 6.97 9.38
N ASN A 348 -3.66 6.68 10.37
CA ASN A 348 -2.26 7.10 10.29
C ASN A 348 -1.46 6.14 9.40
N MET A 349 -0.37 6.62 8.82
CA MET A 349 0.61 5.74 8.18
C MET A 349 1.17 4.77 9.23
N ASP A 350 1.41 3.53 8.83
CA ASP A 350 1.93 2.47 9.72
C ASP A 350 1.07 2.20 10.96
N GLU A 351 -0.25 2.42 10.88
CA GLU A 351 -1.17 1.98 11.92
C GLU A 351 -1.35 0.45 11.86
N TRP A 352 -0.81 -0.25 12.86
CA TRP A 352 -0.88 -1.70 13.00
C TRP A 352 -1.85 -2.13 14.11
N LEU A 353 -2.57 -3.22 13.84
CA LEU A 353 -3.39 -3.96 14.79
C LEU A 353 -2.65 -5.24 15.22
N ASP A 354 -2.13 -5.24 16.44
CA ASP A 354 -1.52 -6.42 17.03
C ASP A 354 -2.58 -7.37 17.60
N VAL A 355 -2.70 -8.53 16.99
CA VAL A 355 -3.60 -9.62 17.38
C VAL A 355 -2.79 -10.64 18.17
N GLY A 356 -3.10 -10.85 19.45
CA GLY A 356 -2.36 -11.81 20.29
C GLY A 356 -2.72 -11.82 21.77
N GLU A 357 -3.08 -10.68 22.35
CA GLU A 357 -3.35 -10.59 23.79
C GLU A 357 -4.80 -10.95 24.16
N LYS A 358 -5.75 -10.40 23.39
CA LYS A 358 -7.19 -10.50 23.68
C LYS A 358 -7.85 -11.47 22.72
N LYS A 359 -8.72 -12.36 23.23
CA LYS A 359 -9.52 -13.28 22.40
C LYS A 359 -10.41 -12.52 21.40
N THR A 360 -10.91 -11.35 21.78
CA THR A 360 -11.71 -10.50 20.90
C THR A 360 -11.18 -9.07 20.93
N ILE A 361 -10.97 -8.53 19.73
CA ILE A 361 -10.48 -7.17 19.48
C ILE A 361 -11.62 -6.39 18.83
N THR A 362 -11.87 -5.18 19.34
CA THR A 362 -12.85 -4.26 18.77
C THR A 362 -12.13 -3.12 18.07
N TYR A 363 -12.33 -2.97 16.76
CA TYR A 363 -11.72 -1.94 15.93
C TYR A 363 -12.82 -1.16 15.19
N ASN A 364 -13.24 -0.03 15.76
CA ASN A 364 -14.28 0.80 15.16
C ASN A 364 -13.66 1.87 14.27
N ILE A 365 -14.30 2.13 13.13
CA ILE A 365 -13.84 3.07 12.13
C ILE A 365 -14.88 4.18 11.96
N THR A 366 -14.40 5.42 11.88
CA THR A 366 -15.24 6.58 11.61
C THR A 366 -14.71 7.33 10.40
N LEU A 367 -15.52 7.41 9.35
CA LEU A 367 -15.27 8.27 8.19
C LEU A 367 -15.58 9.72 8.58
N GLN A 368 -14.65 10.62 8.30
CA GLN A 368 -14.71 12.03 8.70
C GLN A 368 -14.94 12.91 7.48
N LYS A 369 -15.68 14.01 7.65
CA LYS A 369 -15.92 14.96 6.56
C LYS A 369 -14.62 15.61 6.15
N LEU A 370 -14.45 15.80 4.84
CA LEU A 370 -13.28 16.49 4.30
C LEU A 370 -13.24 17.95 4.74
N ILE A 371 -12.04 18.45 5.05
CA ILE A 371 -11.81 19.85 5.39
C ILE A 371 -12.17 20.74 4.19
N LYS A 372 -12.90 21.82 4.44
CA LYS A 372 -13.22 22.84 3.43
C LYS A 372 -12.00 23.75 3.21
N LEU A 373 -11.58 23.91 1.97
CA LEU A 373 -10.49 24.81 1.59
C LEU A 373 -11.03 26.18 1.14
N ASN A 374 -10.33 27.25 1.51
CA ASN A 374 -10.75 28.62 1.22
C ASN A 374 -9.84 29.32 0.21
N SER A 375 -8.51 29.24 0.36
CA SER A 375 -7.53 29.89 -0.54
C SER A 375 -6.15 29.24 -0.41
N PRO A 376 -5.34 29.13 -1.49
CA PRO A 376 -5.69 29.43 -2.88
C PRO A 376 -6.53 28.31 -3.50
N VAL A 377 -7.50 28.65 -4.35
CA VAL A 377 -8.44 27.66 -4.91
C VAL A 377 -8.80 27.98 -6.36
N ASN A 378 -9.40 27.02 -7.05
CA ASN A 378 -10.02 27.21 -8.37
C ASN A 378 -9.06 27.80 -9.42
N GLN A 379 -7.83 27.30 -9.46
CA GLN A 379 -6.79 27.68 -10.42
C GLN A 379 -6.31 29.14 -10.30
N GLN A 380 -6.37 29.70 -9.09
CA GLN A 380 -5.86 31.04 -8.83
C GLN A 380 -4.40 31.20 -9.29
N LYS A 381 -4.11 32.33 -9.96
CA LYS A 381 -2.75 32.70 -10.37
C LYS A 381 -2.16 33.62 -9.31
N ILE A 382 -1.04 33.21 -8.74
CA ILE A 382 -0.39 33.91 -7.63
C ILE A 382 0.83 34.64 -8.18
N THR A 383 0.79 35.97 -8.12
CA THR A 383 1.88 36.86 -8.55
C THR A 383 2.57 37.56 -7.38
N ASP A 384 2.04 37.39 -6.18
CA ASP A 384 2.53 38.04 -4.96
C ASP A 384 3.72 37.28 -4.36
N GLN A 385 4.52 38.00 -3.56
CA GLN A 385 5.67 37.44 -2.83
C GLN A 385 5.28 36.55 -1.65
N HIS A 386 4.00 36.53 -1.29
CA HIS A 386 3.47 35.73 -0.20
C HIS A 386 2.17 35.05 -0.62
N ILE A 387 1.91 33.87 -0.06
CA ILE A 387 0.71 33.08 -0.30
C ILE A 387 -0.01 32.87 1.02
N LEU A 388 -1.29 33.27 1.07
CA LEU A 388 -2.18 32.92 2.16
C LEU A 388 -2.88 31.59 1.85
N PHE A 389 -2.47 30.54 2.57
CA PHE A 389 -3.21 29.29 2.66
C PHE A 389 -4.23 29.40 3.78
N SER A 390 -5.50 29.06 3.52
CA SER A 390 -6.56 29.11 4.53
C SER A 390 -7.63 28.04 4.32
N TRP A 391 -8.12 27.47 5.41
CA TRP A 391 -9.07 26.36 5.42
C TRP A 391 -10.09 26.51 6.55
N GLY A 392 -11.10 25.66 6.57
CA GLY A 392 -12.10 25.60 7.64
C GLY A 392 -11.52 25.00 8.91
N LYS A 393 -11.80 25.63 10.06
CA LYS A 393 -11.38 25.13 11.37
C LYS A 393 -12.01 23.76 11.67
N VAL A 394 -11.21 22.82 12.12
CA VAL A 394 -11.62 21.49 12.57
C VAL A 394 -11.74 21.50 14.09
N ALA A 395 -12.87 21.02 14.62
CA ALA A 395 -13.08 20.93 16.06
C ALA A 395 -12.15 19.85 16.67
N GLY A 396 -11.47 20.21 17.76
CA GLY A 396 -10.54 19.31 18.45
C GLY A 396 -9.15 19.18 17.80
N ALA A 397 -8.88 19.90 16.71
CA ALA A 397 -7.54 19.97 16.13
C ALA A 397 -6.62 20.86 16.98
N ASP A 398 -5.50 20.31 17.39
CA ASP A 398 -4.42 21.01 18.09
C ASP A 398 -3.44 21.64 17.09
N TYR A 399 -3.27 21.00 15.93
CA TYR A 399 -2.49 21.55 14.83
C TYR A 399 -2.91 20.99 13.45
N TYR A 400 -2.36 21.60 12.40
CA TYR A 400 -2.54 21.21 11.02
C TYR A 400 -1.18 20.97 10.33
N GLN A 401 -1.22 20.13 9.31
CA GLN A 401 -0.13 19.91 8.36
C GLN A 401 -0.57 20.35 6.98
N LEU A 402 0.24 21.20 6.34
CA LEU A 402 0.05 21.68 4.97
C LEU A 402 0.94 20.86 4.04
N ASN A 403 0.32 20.21 3.05
CA ASN A 403 1.00 19.47 2.00
C ASN A 403 0.94 20.25 0.68
N LEU A 404 1.99 20.17 -0.12
CA LEU A 404 2.06 20.74 -1.47
C LEU A 404 2.35 19.65 -2.49
N GLY A 405 1.77 19.77 -3.67
CA GLY A 405 2.01 18.84 -4.76
C GLY A 405 1.88 19.45 -6.15
N ALA A 406 2.26 18.67 -7.15
CA ALA A 406 2.09 19.05 -8.55
C ALA A 406 1.80 17.85 -9.44
N ASP A 407 1.18 18.15 -10.58
CA ASP A 407 1.00 17.17 -11.64
C ASP A 407 2.34 16.91 -12.35
N MET A 408 2.59 15.65 -12.66
CA MET A 408 3.71 15.12 -13.41
C MET A 408 3.20 14.36 -14.65
N ASP A 409 4.09 13.98 -15.57
CA ASP A 409 3.68 13.36 -16.83
C ASP A 409 2.98 12.00 -16.64
N SER A 410 3.26 11.29 -15.54
CA SER A 410 2.72 9.95 -15.22
C SER A 410 1.90 9.91 -13.92
N GLY A 411 1.48 11.05 -13.37
CA GLY A 411 0.72 11.08 -12.13
C GLY A 411 0.84 12.41 -11.39
N SER A 412 0.70 12.38 -10.07
CA SER A 412 0.86 13.53 -9.20
C SER A 412 1.74 13.15 -8.00
N VAL A 413 2.55 14.09 -7.53
CA VAL A 413 3.38 13.89 -6.34
C VAL A 413 3.08 15.00 -5.33
N SER A 414 2.97 14.64 -4.06
CA SER A 414 2.76 15.55 -2.93
C SER A 414 3.79 15.27 -1.85
N THR A 415 4.12 16.28 -1.07
CA THR A 415 5.00 16.18 0.09
C THR A 415 4.54 17.14 1.18
N VAL A 416 4.95 16.85 2.42
CA VAL A 416 4.68 17.70 3.58
C VAL A 416 5.51 18.98 3.46
N PHE A 417 4.84 20.13 3.47
CA PHE A 417 5.51 21.42 3.34
C PHE A 417 5.74 22.10 4.69
N LYS A 418 4.70 22.19 5.53
CA LYS A 418 4.80 22.72 6.90
C LYS A 418 3.85 21.96 7.83
N SER A 419 4.33 21.63 9.02
CA SER A 419 3.57 20.95 10.07
C SER A 419 3.37 21.86 11.28
N TYR A 420 2.57 21.39 12.24
CA TYR A 420 2.33 22.07 13.51
C TYR A 420 1.75 23.50 13.40
N ILE A 421 0.97 23.77 12.36
CA ILE A 421 0.28 25.05 12.20
C ILE A 421 -0.91 25.06 13.17
N THR A 422 -0.93 25.95 14.14
CA THR A 422 -1.98 25.97 15.18
C THR A 422 -3.22 26.78 14.80
N ASP A 423 -3.12 27.62 13.77
CA ASP A 423 -4.23 28.39 13.20
C ASP A 423 -4.78 27.70 11.94
N ASN A 424 -5.98 28.08 11.49
CA ASN A 424 -6.58 27.55 10.26
C ASN A 424 -6.16 28.30 8.99
N GLN A 425 -5.04 29.01 9.06
CA GLN A 425 -4.43 29.74 7.97
C GLN A 425 -2.92 29.94 8.21
N ILE A 426 -2.16 30.13 7.14
CA ILE A 426 -0.75 30.48 7.20
C ILE A 426 -0.38 31.36 6.01
N ASN A 427 0.39 32.42 6.27
CA ASN A 427 0.98 33.26 5.24
C ASN A 427 2.43 32.85 5.00
N VAL A 428 2.76 32.45 3.78
CA VAL A 428 4.03 31.81 3.44
C VAL A 428 4.77 32.64 2.39
N PRO A 429 6.05 33.00 2.60
CA PRO A 429 6.87 33.59 1.54
C PRO A 429 7.00 32.66 0.33
N ILE A 430 6.91 33.21 -0.89
CA ILE A 430 7.01 32.41 -2.13
C ILE A 430 8.34 31.66 -2.23
N GLU A 431 9.42 32.23 -1.71
CA GLU A 431 10.74 31.61 -1.71
C GLU A 431 10.80 30.32 -0.88
N ASP A 432 10.06 30.22 0.23
CA ASP A 432 9.96 28.97 1.00
C ASP A 432 9.41 27.84 0.12
N ILE A 433 8.40 28.15 -0.69
CA ILE A 433 7.76 27.19 -1.61
C ILE A 433 8.71 26.82 -2.75
N TYR A 434 9.45 27.79 -3.30
CA TYR A 434 10.45 27.51 -4.32
C TYR A 434 11.63 26.68 -3.81
N ASN A 435 12.00 26.85 -2.55
CA ASN A 435 13.04 26.08 -1.89
C ASN A 435 12.61 24.63 -1.64
N HIS A 436 11.30 24.41 -1.46
CA HIS A 436 10.74 23.08 -1.27
C HIS A 436 10.97 22.19 -2.51
N PRO A 437 11.61 21.02 -2.36
CA PRO A 437 11.78 20.08 -3.46
C PRO A 437 10.45 19.40 -3.82
N LEU A 438 10.38 18.80 -5.00
CA LEU A 438 9.25 17.99 -5.41
C LEU A 438 9.72 16.84 -6.32
N GLY A 439 9.23 15.63 -6.06
CA GLY A 439 9.63 14.42 -6.76
C GLY A 439 10.82 13.70 -6.11
N VAL A 440 11.09 12.49 -6.58
CA VAL A 440 12.19 11.63 -6.13
C VAL A 440 13.13 11.39 -7.30
N ILE A 441 14.43 11.46 -7.06
CA ILE A 441 15.48 11.03 -7.99
C ILE A 441 16.21 9.91 -7.26
N PHE A 442 16.27 8.73 -7.85
CA PHE A 442 17.00 7.62 -7.25
C PHE A 442 18.46 7.68 -7.70
N PRO A 443 19.43 7.41 -6.80
CA PRO A 443 20.84 7.30 -7.18
C PRO A 443 21.02 6.26 -8.30
N GLY A 444 21.79 6.60 -9.33
CA GLY A 444 22.02 5.73 -10.48
C GLY A 444 20.95 5.78 -11.58
N ASP A 445 19.86 6.54 -11.38
CA ASP A 445 18.92 6.83 -12.46
C ASP A 445 19.64 7.54 -13.61
N ASP A 446 19.47 7.05 -14.83
CA ASP A 446 19.90 7.81 -16.01
C ASP A 446 19.19 9.15 -16.00
N LEU A 447 19.95 10.23 -15.89
CA LEU A 447 19.48 11.60 -15.98
C LEU A 447 18.52 11.89 -17.14
N SER A 448 18.56 11.10 -18.22
CA SER A 448 17.62 11.18 -19.33
C SER A 448 16.17 10.77 -18.98
N THR A 449 16.00 9.94 -17.94
CA THR A 449 14.73 9.45 -17.39
C THR A 449 14.14 10.42 -16.36
N VAL A 450 14.98 11.21 -15.68
CA VAL A 450 14.53 12.22 -14.71
C VAL A 450 13.69 13.30 -15.41
N SER A 451 12.47 13.53 -14.92
CA SER A 451 11.61 14.57 -15.48
C SER A 451 12.15 15.97 -15.15
N PRO A 452 12.41 16.83 -16.15
CA PRO A 452 12.79 18.22 -15.90
C PRO A 452 11.77 19.02 -15.07
N LYS A 453 10.49 18.60 -15.11
CA LYS A 453 9.42 19.21 -14.31
C LYS A 453 9.63 18.94 -12.81
N SER A 454 10.06 17.74 -12.44
CA SER A 454 10.39 17.39 -11.05
C SER A 454 11.58 18.21 -10.55
N LEU A 455 12.64 18.36 -11.36
CA LEU A 455 13.83 19.16 -10.99
C LEU A 455 13.52 20.65 -10.75
N LEU A 456 12.68 21.26 -11.60
CA LEU A 456 12.22 22.62 -11.38
C LEU A 456 11.24 22.72 -10.19
N ALA A 457 10.48 21.66 -9.90
CA ALA A 457 9.49 21.62 -8.84
C ALA A 457 8.56 22.85 -8.90
N PHE A 458 8.35 23.52 -7.75
CA PHE A 458 7.51 24.71 -7.64
C PHE A 458 8.05 25.95 -8.38
N THR A 459 9.29 25.94 -8.87
CA THR A 459 9.81 27.05 -9.70
C THR A 459 9.33 27.00 -11.16
N ASN A 460 8.72 25.88 -11.58
CA ASN A 460 8.13 25.77 -12.91
C ASN A 460 6.81 26.55 -13.00
N THR A 461 6.88 27.79 -13.46
CA THR A 461 5.71 28.68 -13.60
C THR A 461 4.63 28.15 -14.54
N ASN A 462 4.93 27.17 -15.40
CA ASN A 462 3.95 26.55 -16.30
C ASN A 462 3.19 25.39 -15.65
N ASN A 463 3.62 24.91 -14.48
CA ASN A 463 2.97 23.78 -13.84
C ASN A 463 1.73 24.18 -13.05
N ARG A 464 0.78 23.25 -12.95
CA ARG A 464 -0.37 23.37 -12.04
C ARG A 464 0.00 22.71 -10.72
N PHE A 465 -0.18 23.45 -9.63
CA PHE A 465 0.10 22.98 -8.28
C PHE A 465 -1.20 22.70 -7.55
N TYR A 466 -1.14 21.83 -6.55
CA TYR A 466 -2.22 21.58 -5.61
C TYR A 466 -1.71 21.57 -4.18
N TRP A 467 -2.62 21.67 -3.22
CA TRP A 467 -2.30 21.59 -1.81
C TRP A 467 -3.39 20.87 -1.03
N SER A 468 -3.05 20.35 0.13
CA SER A 468 -4.02 19.78 1.07
C SER A 468 -3.63 20.10 2.49
N VAL A 469 -4.59 19.93 3.40
CA VAL A 469 -4.35 20.07 4.83
C VAL A 469 -4.87 18.85 5.57
N ASP A 470 -4.06 18.34 6.48
CA ASP A 470 -4.44 17.33 7.46
C ASP A 470 -4.56 17.99 8.84
N ALA A 471 -5.57 17.61 9.62
CA ALA A 471 -5.77 18.10 10.98
C ALA A 471 -5.41 17.01 11.99
N TYR A 472 -4.71 17.39 13.06
CA TYR A 472 -4.17 16.45 14.06
C TYR A 472 -4.50 16.88 15.48
N ARG A 473 -4.52 15.89 16.38
CA ARG A 473 -4.48 16.10 17.83
C ARG A 473 -3.04 16.20 18.32
N ALA A 474 -2.85 16.65 19.55
CA ALA A 474 -1.55 16.79 20.20
C ALA A 474 -0.76 15.47 20.32
N ASP A 475 -1.44 14.32 20.27
CA ASP A 475 -0.85 12.98 20.31
C ASP A 475 -0.43 12.45 18.92
N GLY A 476 -0.49 13.27 17.87
CA GLY A 476 -0.14 12.87 16.51
C GLY A 476 -1.23 12.10 15.77
N LYS A 477 -2.41 11.88 16.40
CA LYS A 477 -3.52 11.22 15.73
C LYS A 477 -4.18 12.15 14.71
N ARG A 478 -4.28 11.70 13.45
CA ARG A 478 -5.03 12.41 12.41
C ARG A 478 -6.52 12.42 12.72
N LEU A 479 -7.15 13.59 12.58
CA LEU A 479 -8.59 13.81 12.76
C LEU A 479 -9.35 13.76 11.45
N THR A 480 -8.85 14.43 10.42
CA THR A 480 -9.45 14.48 9.09
C THR A 480 -8.45 15.11 8.11
N SER A 481 -8.78 15.09 6.82
CA SER A 481 -8.00 15.67 5.75
C SER A 481 -8.87 16.49 4.80
N SER A 482 -8.27 17.42 4.07
CA SER A 482 -8.88 18.02 2.90
C SER A 482 -8.71 17.17 1.63
N SER A 483 -7.78 16.22 1.62
CA SER A 483 -7.57 15.29 0.50
C SER A 483 -8.56 14.14 0.59
N GLY A 484 -9.15 13.79 -0.56
CA GLY A 484 -10.14 12.74 -0.68
C GLY A 484 -11.03 12.93 -1.89
N TYR A 485 -12.04 12.08 -2.01
CA TYR A 485 -12.91 12.02 -3.17
C TYR A 485 -14.03 13.05 -3.04
N ARG A 486 -14.22 13.86 -4.08
CA ARG A 486 -15.32 14.83 -4.20
C ARG A 486 -15.90 14.71 -5.61
N LEU A 487 -16.99 13.97 -5.73
CA LEU A 487 -17.46 13.37 -6.99
C LEU A 487 -18.78 13.95 -7.50
N ASP A 488 -19.48 14.76 -6.72
CA ASP A 488 -20.73 15.41 -7.12
C ASP A 488 -20.69 16.93 -6.88
N GLU A 489 -21.73 17.63 -7.36
CA GLU A 489 -21.85 19.09 -7.24
C GLU A 489 -21.91 19.58 -5.79
N ASP A 490 -22.44 18.77 -4.89
CA ASP A 490 -22.61 19.11 -3.47
C ASP A 490 -21.29 18.96 -2.69
N THR A 491 -20.40 18.06 -3.12
CA THR A 491 -19.12 17.79 -2.45
C THR A 491 -17.92 18.41 -3.14
N ILE A 492 -17.95 18.77 -4.43
CA ILE A 492 -16.79 19.29 -5.17
C ILE A 492 -16.16 20.51 -4.51
N GLY A 493 -17.00 21.44 -4.04
CA GLY A 493 -16.57 22.66 -3.36
C GLY A 493 -15.48 23.42 -4.11
N ASN A 494 -14.52 23.96 -3.35
CA ASN A 494 -13.35 24.63 -3.91
C ASN A 494 -12.26 23.61 -4.25
N LEU A 495 -11.75 23.67 -5.48
CA LEU A 495 -10.65 22.81 -5.90
C LEU A 495 -9.30 23.40 -5.46
N PRO A 496 -8.38 22.60 -4.90
CA PRO A 496 -7.12 23.07 -4.32
C PRO A 496 -6.05 23.46 -5.35
N PHE A 497 -6.41 23.76 -6.60
CA PHE A 497 -5.45 24.02 -7.66
C PHE A 497 -5.06 25.50 -7.75
N PHE A 498 -3.79 25.77 -8.04
CA PHE A 498 -3.27 27.12 -8.25
C PHE A 498 -2.04 27.12 -9.18
N TYR A 499 -1.62 28.32 -9.60
CA TYR A 499 -0.43 28.55 -10.43
C TYR A 499 0.49 29.59 -9.78
N LEU A 500 1.79 29.34 -9.78
CA LEU A 500 2.80 30.31 -9.35
C LEU A 500 3.30 31.11 -10.55
N LYS A 501 3.10 32.42 -10.51
CA LYS A 501 3.37 33.38 -11.59
C LYS A 501 4.12 34.63 -11.11
N GLU A 502 4.67 34.60 -9.90
CA GLU A 502 5.50 35.68 -9.34
C GLU A 502 6.75 35.92 -10.20
N ARG A 503 7.41 34.84 -10.64
CA ARG A 503 8.56 34.90 -11.55
C ARG A 503 8.26 34.49 -12.98
N ASN A 504 9.27 34.60 -13.85
CA ASN A 504 9.30 34.04 -15.20
C ASN A 504 10.33 32.91 -15.33
N LEU A 505 10.17 32.08 -16.37
CA LEU A 505 11.20 31.09 -16.74
C LEU A 505 12.45 31.81 -17.30
N THR A 506 13.60 31.44 -16.78
CA THR A 506 14.92 31.86 -17.27
C THR A 506 15.31 31.09 -18.54
N ASN A 507 16.39 31.50 -19.21
CA ASN A 507 16.92 30.72 -20.32
C ASN A 507 17.45 29.36 -19.86
N ALA A 508 18.01 29.28 -18.65
CA ALA A 508 18.48 28.01 -18.08
C ALA A 508 17.29 27.07 -17.78
N ASP A 509 16.16 27.57 -17.28
CA ASP A 509 14.93 26.79 -17.08
C ASP A 509 14.44 26.18 -18.40
N ARG A 510 14.45 26.98 -19.48
CA ARG A 510 14.03 26.52 -20.81
C ARG A 510 14.96 25.44 -21.36
N LEU A 511 16.27 25.55 -21.10
CA LEU A 511 17.24 24.51 -21.46
C LEU A 511 16.97 23.21 -20.68
N LEU A 512 16.68 23.32 -19.39
CA LEU A 512 16.35 22.18 -18.53
C LEU A 512 15.07 21.48 -19.01
N LEU A 513 13.99 22.23 -19.21
CA LEU A 513 12.73 21.69 -19.77
C LEU A 513 12.92 21.04 -21.15
N GLY A 514 13.89 21.52 -21.93
CA GLY A 514 14.30 20.92 -23.19
C GLY A 514 15.22 19.69 -23.05
N LYS A 515 15.36 19.11 -21.86
CA LYS A 515 16.25 17.97 -21.52
C LYS A 515 17.74 18.22 -21.85
N LYS A 516 18.20 19.47 -21.84
CA LYS A 516 19.60 19.84 -22.10
C LYS A 516 20.36 20.09 -20.78
N LEU A 517 20.43 19.08 -19.92
CA LEU A 517 20.90 19.17 -18.53
C LEU A 517 22.26 19.86 -18.38
N LYS A 518 23.32 19.35 -19.05
CA LYS A 518 24.66 19.96 -19.00
C LYS A 518 24.69 21.43 -19.42
N LYS A 519 23.90 21.80 -20.43
CA LYS A 519 23.79 23.20 -20.88
C LYS A 519 23.02 24.06 -19.90
N ALA A 520 22.01 23.50 -19.24
CA ALA A 520 21.26 24.18 -18.19
C ALA A 520 22.14 24.43 -16.97
N LEU A 521 22.86 23.42 -16.47
CA LEU A 521 23.79 23.54 -15.34
C LEU A 521 24.84 24.62 -15.59
N ALA A 522 25.52 24.58 -16.74
CA ALA A 522 26.49 25.61 -17.12
C ALA A 522 25.87 27.02 -17.20
N ALA A 523 24.61 27.13 -17.65
CA ALA A 523 23.91 28.40 -17.69
C ALA A 523 23.57 28.92 -16.28
N TYR A 524 23.14 28.05 -15.35
CA TYR A 524 22.91 28.44 -13.95
C TYR A 524 24.21 28.87 -13.27
N GLN A 525 25.30 28.13 -13.45
CA GLN A 525 26.62 28.49 -12.91
C GLN A 525 27.05 29.87 -13.42
N SER A 526 26.96 30.11 -14.74
CA SER A 526 27.30 31.42 -15.32
C SER A 526 26.40 32.55 -14.81
N ASN A 527 25.12 32.28 -14.57
CA ASN A 527 24.20 33.28 -14.00
C ASN A 527 24.58 33.62 -12.56
N TYR A 528 24.89 32.61 -11.74
CA TYR A 528 25.31 32.79 -10.35
C TYR A 528 26.67 33.50 -10.23
N GLU A 529 27.64 33.17 -11.09
CA GLU A 529 28.93 33.88 -11.15
C GLU A 529 28.76 35.38 -11.45
N LYS A 530 27.80 35.72 -12.33
CA LYS A 530 27.48 37.13 -12.66
C LYS A 530 26.68 37.82 -11.57
N ASN A 531 25.87 37.09 -10.83
CA ASN A 531 25.05 37.59 -9.74
C ASN A 531 25.04 36.59 -8.58
N PRO A 532 25.97 36.74 -7.60
CA PRO A 532 26.03 35.85 -6.43
C PRO A 532 24.77 35.85 -5.55
N ASP A 533 23.83 36.77 -5.76
CA ASP A 533 22.53 36.81 -5.07
C ASP A 533 21.39 36.17 -5.87
N ASP A 534 21.68 35.55 -7.02
CA ASP A 534 20.71 34.73 -7.76
C ASP A 534 20.47 33.39 -7.05
N ILE A 535 19.58 33.45 -6.05
CA ILE A 535 19.16 32.29 -5.25
C ILE A 535 18.57 31.18 -6.12
N HIS A 536 17.89 31.53 -7.21
CA HIS A 536 17.32 30.52 -8.07
C HIS A 536 18.39 29.74 -8.84
N SER A 537 19.37 30.42 -9.42
CA SER A 537 20.49 29.73 -10.07
C SER A 537 21.24 28.86 -9.08
N LEU A 538 21.49 29.36 -7.87
CA LEU A 538 22.11 28.58 -6.79
C LEU A 538 21.30 27.32 -6.42
N ARG A 539 19.97 27.45 -6.26
CA ARG A 539 19.04 26.34 -6.03
C ARG A 539 19.09 25.28 -7.14
N MET A 540 19.17 25.72 -8.40
CA MET A 540 19.19 24.78 -9.51
C MET A 540 20.55 24.11 -9.66
N ILE A 541 21.65 24.79 -9.32
CA ILE A 541 22.99 24.18 -9.25
C ILE A 541 23.00 23.04 -8.22
N THR A 542 22.49 23.28 -7.00
CA THR A 542 22.49 22.25 -5.95
C THR A 542 21.62 21.04 -6.30
N ARG A 543 20.46 21.25 -6.93
CA ARG A 543 19.60 20.16 -7.43
C ARG A 543 20.21 19.36 -8.58
N LEU A 544 20.92 20.01 -9.49
CA LEU A 544 21.45 19.37 -10.70
C LEU A 544 22.79 18.68 -10.48
N ILE A 545 23.69 19.23 -9.66
CA ILE A 545 24.99 18.59 -9.39
C ILE A 545 24.79 17.23 -8.71
N GLY A 546 23.81 17.10 -7.81
CA GLY A 546 23.47 15.82 -7.19
C GLY A 546 22.84 14.80 -8.13
N ALA A 547 22.32 15.25 -9.28
CA ALA A 547 21.73 14.38 -10.29
C ALA A 547 22.75 13.95 -11.36
N GLU A 548 23.85 14.69 -11.56
CA GLU A 548 24.94 14.35 -12.50
C GLU A 548 25.97 13.36 -11.95
N SER A 549 26.00 13.09 -10.65
CA SER A 549 26.93 12.12 -10.09
C SER A 549 26.39 10.69 -10.18
N ASP A 550 27.15 9.78 -10.83
CA ASP A 550 26.91 8.32 -10.80
C ASP A 550 27.04 7.74 -9.38
N THR A 551 27.54 8.55 -8.43
CA THR A 551 27.60 8.26 -7.00
C THR A 551 26.74 9.25 -6.21
N ASN A 552 26.43 8.98 -4.95
CA ASN A 552 25.58 9.86 -4.14
C ASN A 552 26.08 11.33 -4.18
N ALA A 553 25.16 12.29 -4.22
CA ALA A 553 25.46 13.74 -4.24
C ALA A 553 26.44 14.21 -3.15
N THR A 554 26.56 13.42 -2.08
CA THR A 554 27.46 13.56 -0.94
C THR A 554 28.94 13.22 -1.22
N GLU A 555 29.30 12.81 -2.45
CA GLU A 555 30.70 12.50 -2.79
C GLU A 555 31.42 13.61 -3.59
N ASN A 556 30.68 14.58 -4.15
CA ASN A 556 31.27 15.66 -4.93
C ASN A 556 31.63 16.86 -4.03
N GLU A 557 32.88 16.98 -3.57
CA GLU A 557 33.33 18.07 -2.71
C GLU A 557 33.03 19.48 -3.27
N THR A 558 33.00 19.63 -4.60
CA THR A 558 32.66 20.89 -5.28
C THR A 558 31.19 21.28 -5.12
N SER A 559 30.28 20.31 -4.93
CA SER A 559 28.83 20.54 -4.76
C SER A 559 28.51 21.12 -3.38
N ILE A 560 29.28 20.70 -2.36
CA ILE A 560 29.04 21.04 -0.96
C ILE A 560 29.19 22.53 -0.69
N SER A 561 30.14 23.21 -1.34
CA SER A 561 30.31 24.66 -1.21
C SER A 561 29.06 25.44 -1.69
N TYR A 562 28.46 25.04 -2.82
CA TYR A 562 27.21 25.61 -3.29
C TYR A 562 26.05 25.30 -2.34
N LEU A 563 26.00 24.07 -1.80
CA LEU A 563 24.96 23.65 -0.87
C LEU A 563 25.02 24.42 0.46
N GLN A 564 26.21 24.59 1.04
CA GLN A 564 26.44 25.42 2.22
C GLN A 564 25.99 26.85 1.99
N THR A 565 26.44 27.47 0.89
CA THR A 565 26.07 28.85 0.55
C THR A 565 24.55 28.97 0.38
N TYR A 566 23.92 27.98 -0.25
CA TYR A 566 22.47 27.94 -0.43
C TYR A 566 21.74 27.83 0.90
N ALA A 567 22.18 26.94 1.78
CA ALA A 567 21.61 26.75 3.12
C ALA A 567 21.73 28.03 3.95
N GLU A 568 22.90 28.70 3.94
CA GLU A 568 23.14 29.95 4.66
C GLU A 568 22.26 31.11 4.15
N LYS A 569 22.03 31.19 2.84
CA LYS A 569 21.21 32.26 2.23
C LYS A 569 19.71 32.05 2.39
N THR A 570 19.25 30.80 2.49
CA THR A 570 17.82 30.48 2.38
C THR A 570 17.22 29.86 3.63
N ASN A 571 18.03 29.31 4.53
CA ASN A 571 17.58 28.48 5.64
C ASN A 571 16.65 27.33 5.19
N SER A 572 16.87 26.82 3.96
CA SER A 572 16.10 25.71 3.40
C SER A 572 16.33 24.45 4.23
N THR A 573 15.28 23.92 4.84
CA THR A 573 15.32 22.71 5.69
C THR A 573 15.93 21.52 4.95
N GLN A 574 15.55 21.32 3.68
CA GLN A 574 16.13 20.28 2.83
C GLN A 574 17.64 20.45 2.65
N ALA A 575 18.10 21.68 2.40
CA ALA A 575 19.53 21.92 2.16
C ALA A 575 20.34 21.72 3.43
N LEU A 576 19.78 22.15 4.57
CA LEU A 576 20.35 21.91 5.90
C LEU A 576 20.45 20.41 6.20
N PHE A 577 19.38 19.64 5.95
CA PHE A 577 19.38 18.20 6.17
C PHE A 577 20.36 17.47 5.23
N SER A 578 20.46 17.87 3.96
CA SER A 578 21.48 17.31 3.06
C SER A 578 22.92 17.57 3.53
N LEU A 579 23.18 18.68 4.24
CA LEU A 579 24.47 18.92 4.90
C LEU A 579 24.64 18.04 6.13
N VAL A 580 23.57 17.84 6.93
CA VAL A 580 23.56 16.89 8.04
C VAL A 580 23.97 15.50 7.56
N ASP A 581 23.29 14.97 6.54
CA ASP A 581 23.60 13.65 5.95
C ASP A 581 25.04 13.58 5.45
N TYR A 582 25.49 14.58 4.68
CA TYR A 582 26.87 14.63 4.19
C TYR A 582 27.89 14.53 5.32
N TYR A 583 27.73 15.34 6.37
CA TYR A 583 28.67 15.35 7.49
C TYR A 583 28.54 14.16 8.43
N TYR A 584 27.36 13.54 8.50
CA TYR A 584 27.14 12.27 9.17
C TYR A 584 27.94 11.15 8.50
N GLU A 585 27.80 10.99 7.18
CA GLU A 585 28.52 9.98 6.38
C GLU A 585 30.04 10.16 6.45
N LYS A 586 30.52 11.41 6.47
CA LYS A 586 31.95 11.73 6.62
C LYS A 586 32.42 11.71 8.08
N GLN A 587 31.52 11.52 9.04
CA GLN A 587 31.80 11.54 10.48
C GLN A 587 32.50 12.82 10.97
N GLN A 588 32.17 13.95 10.34
CA GLN A 588 32.70 15.25 10.73
C GLN A 588 31.78 15.85 11.78
N TRP A 589 31.88 15.33 13.01
CA TRP A 589 30.89 15.56 14.08
C TRP A 589 30.68 17.04 14.45
N ASP A 590 31.71 17.88 14.39
CA ASP A 590 31.57 19.32 14.64
C ASP A 590 30.68 20.00 13.58
N SER A 591 30.91 19.67 12.31
CA SER A 591 30.10 20.16 11.19
C SER A 591 28.68 19.58 11.26
N PHE A 592 28.55 18.27 11.50
CA PHE A 592 27.26 17.60 11.70
C PHE A 592 26.45 18.32 12.77
N ASN A 593 27.00 18.50 13.98
CA ASN A 593 26.31 19.14 15.09
C ASN A 593 25.93 20.59 14.78
N LYS A 594 26.81 21.36 14.09
CA LYS A 594 26.49 22.72 13.64
C LYS A 594 25.26 22.73 12.73
N TRP A 595 25.26 21.90 11.69
CA TRP A 595 24.21 21.89 10.69
C TRP A 595 22.92 21.28 11.23
N PHE A 596 23.02 20.26 12.09
CA PHE A 596 21.87 19.66 12.75
C PHE A 596 21.17 20.65 13.68
N ASN A 597 21.91 21.40 14.50
CA ASN A 597 21.31 22.43 15.35
C ASN A 597 20.65 23.55 14.52
N THR A 598 21.22 23.87 13.35
CA THR A 598 20.64 24.86 12.43
C THR A 598 19.35 24.32 11.79
N TYR A 599 19.35 23.05 11.39
CA TYR A 599 18.20 22.33 10.88
C TYR A 599 17.08 22.27 11.93
N GLU A 600 17.39 21.82 13.14
CA GLU A 600 16.46 21.74 14.28
C GLU A 600 15.80 23.10 14.54
N ALA A 601 16.58 24.17 14.56
CA ALA A 601 16.05 25.52 14.72
C ALA A 601 15.13 25.93 13.54
N ALA A 602 15.48 25.56 12.30
CA ALA A 602 14.71 25.86 11.11
C ALA A 602 13.35 25.13 11.06
N VAL A 603 13.26 23.93 11.65
CA VAL A 603 12.00 23.18 11.83
C VAL A 603 11.28 23.53 13.14
N GLY A 604 11.72 24.57 13.85
CA GLY A 604 11.07 25.06 15.06
C GLY A 604 11.29 24.19 16.31
N ASN A 605 12.42 23.48 16.37
CA ASN A 605 12.80 22.51 17.40
C ASN A 605 11.78 21.36 17.57
N ARG A 606 11.20 20.94 16.44
CA ARG A 606 10.29 19.79 16.36
C ARG A 606 10.76 18.85 15.27
N LEU A 607 11.68 17.98 15.67
CA LEU A 607 12.20 16.92 14.82
C LEU A 607 11.14 15.82 14.69
N ASP A 608 10.94 15.32 13.48
CA ASP A 608 10.16 14.11 13.27
C ASP A 608 10.92 12.88 13.80
N GLU A 609 10.27 11.72 13.76
CA GLU A 609 10.82 10.49 14.32
C GLU A 609 12.10 10.05 13.61
N TYR A 610 12.17 10.25 12.30
CA TYR A 610 13.33 9.90 11.47
C TYR A 610 14.53 10.79 11.80
N ASP A 611 14.34 12.10 11.85
CA ASP A 611 15.38 13.07 12.20
C ASP A 611 15.96 12.81 13.61
N GLN A 612 15.10 12.47 14.56
CA GLN A 612 15.52 12.10 15.92
C GLN A 612 16.35 10.82 15.92
N ALA A 613 15.99 9.84 15.08
CA ALA A 613 16.74 8.59 14.95
C ALA A 613 18.12 8.80 14.33
N ILE A 614 18.23 9.62 13.29
CA ILE A 614 19.53 10.01 12.70
C ILE A 614 20.42 10.69 13.74
N TYR A 615 19.86 11.58 14.56
CA TYR A 615 20.60 12.20 15.65
C TYR A 615 21.04 11.18 16.71
N ALA A 616 20.17 10.25 17.10
CA ALA A 616 20.50 9.17 18.03
C ALA A 616 21.63 8.27 17.50
N SER A 617 21.59 7.92 16.21
CA SER A 617 22.66 7.18 15.51
C SER A 617 23.98 7.98 15.52
N ALA A 618 23.93 9.30 15.33
CA ALA A 618 25.12 10.14 15.41
C ALA A 618 25.69 10.21 16.84
N LEU A 619 24.85 10.29 17.87
CA LEU A 619 25.27 10.24 19.27
C LEU A 619 25.94 8.90 19.59
N MET A 620 25.38 7.79 19.10
CA MET A 620 25.96 6.44 19.21
C MET A 620 27.37 6.41 18.61
N LYS A 621 27.54 6.87 17.37
CA LYS A 621 28.85 6.91 16.68
C LYS A 621 29.85 7.88 17.32
N GLN A 622 29.38 8.90 18.04
CA GLN A 622 30.20 9.80 18.86
C GLN A 622 30.58 9.19 20.23
N GLY A 623 30.12 7.99 20.56
CA GLY A 623 30.35 7.34 21.86
C GLY A 623 29.49 7.89 23.00
N LYS A 624 28.48 8.71 22.71
CA LYS A 624 27.51 9.25 23.68
C LYS A 624 26.38 8.25 23.93
N ILE A 625 26.74 7.05 24.38
CA ILE A 625 25.87 5.86 24.44
C ILE A 625 24.59 6.10 25.24
N LYS A 626 24.67 6.77 26.39
CA LYS A 626 23.49 7.04 27.24
C LYS A 626 22.49 7.97 26.57
N GLU A 627 22.99 9.04 25.96
CA GLU A 627 22.14 10.01 25.23
C GLU A 627 21.51 9.33 24.01
N ALA A 628 22.27 8.51 23.29
CA ALA A 628 21.75 7.72 22.17
C ALA A 628 20.62 6.77 22.60
N SER A 629 20.81 6.02 23.68
CA SER A 629 19.79 5.11 24.25
C SER A 629 18.49 5.84 24.60
N GLU A 630 18.59 6.97 25.32
CA GLU A 630 17.41 7.76 25.69
C GLU A 630 16.66 8.31 24.48
N ARG A 631 17.39 8.73 23.43
CA ARG A 631 16.80 9.22 22.19
C ARG A 631 16.16 8.11 21.38
N PHE A 632 16.83 6.97 21.18
CA PHE A 632 16.22 5.84 20.48
C PHE A 632 14.94 5.36 21.16
N LYS A 633 14.91 5.32 22.49
CA LYS A 633 13.68 5.00 23.23
C LYS A 633 12.55 5.98 22.88
N GLN A 634 12.82 7.28 22.84
CA GLN A 634 11.81 8.29 22.44
C GLN A 634 11.34 8.07 21.01
N VAL A 635 12.25 7.76 20.08
CA VAL A 635 11.92 7.43 18.68
C VAL A 635 10.95 6.25 18.63
N MET A 636 11.26 5.14 19.32
CA MET A 636 10.42 3.93 19.29
C MET A 636 9.01 4.14 19.87
N GLU A 637 8.83 5.10 20.80
CA GLU A 637 7.50 5.44 21.33
C GLU A 637 6.64 6.18 20.27
N LEU A 638 7.28 6.93 19.37
CA LEU A 638 6.64 7.75 18.35
C LEU A 638 6.49 7.02 17.01
N ASP A 639 7.59 6.47 16.48
CA ASP A 639 7.67 5.74 15.22
C ASP A 639 6.93 4.40 15.35
N LYS A 640 6.06 4.08 14.39
CA LYS A 640 5.31 2.81 14.37
C LYS A 640 5.92 1.76 13.44
N SER A 641 6.90 2.15 12.62
CA SER A 641 7.70 1.23 11.80
C SER A 641 8.80 0.56 12.64
N HIS A 642 9.31 1.27 13.67
CA HIS A 642 10.44 0.84 14.49
C HIS A 642 11.69 0.47 13.67
N GLU A 643 11.91 1.13 12.52
CA GLU A 643 13.00 0.79 11.59
C GLU A 643 14.39 0.91 12.23
N PHE A 644 14.53 1.74 13.27
CA PHE A 644 15.78 1.95 14.02
C PHE A 644 15.95 1.08 15.27
N VAL A 645 15.07 0.10 15.52
CA VAL A 645 15.17 -0.74 16.74
C VAL A 645 16.50 -1.50 16.81
N GLY A 646 17.05 -1.91 15.66
CA GLY A 646 18.36 -2.57 15.59
C GLY A 646 19.51 -1.73 16.17
N SER A 647 19.54 -0.43 15.83
CA SER A 647 20.52 0.52 16.38
C SER A 647 20.34 0.70 17.89
N TRP A 648 19.10 0.75 18.38
CA TRP A 648 18.85 0.81 19.82
C TRP A 648 19.34 -0.45 20.54
N LEU A 649 19.04 -1.64 20.01
CA LEU A 649 19.50 -2.91 20.56
C LEU A 649 21.04 -2.97 20.61
N ALA A 650 21.71 -2.50 19.56
CA ALA A 650 23.16 -2.39 19.52
C ALA A 650 23.71 -1.49 20.64
N VAL A 651 23.09 -0.34 20.88
CA VAL A 651 23.45 0.58 21.97
C VAL A 651 23.30 -0.07 23.34
N GLU A 652 22.15 -0.70 23.62
CA GLU A 652 21.90 -1.36 24.92
C GLU A 652 22.87 -2.53 25.16
N LEU A 653 23.13 -3.35 24.14
CA LEU A 653 24.09 -4.46 24.25
C LEU A 653 25.52 -3.95 24.44
N TYR A 654 25.92 -2.85 23.79
CA TYR A 654 27.22 -2.21 23.98
C TYR A 654 27.39 -1.60 25.39
N ASP A 655 26.34 -0.99 25.94
CA ASP A 655 26.28 -0.49 27.32
C ASP A 655 26.32 -1.63 28.36
N GLY A 656 26.22 -2.88 27.92
CA GLY A 656 26.33 -4.07 28.77
C GLY A 656 25.00 -4.51 29.39
N LYS A 657 23.85 -4.11 28.81
CA LYS A 657 22.55 -4.68 29.21
C LYS A 657 22.47 -6.16 28.87
N THR A 658 21.57 -6.84 29.56
CA THR A 658 21.38 -8.28 29.40
C THR A 658 20.66 -8.63 28.10
N PHE A 659 20.73 -9.89 27.66
CA PHE A 659 20.03 -10.31 26.44
C PHE A 659 18.53 -10.31 26.67
N GLU A 660 18.08 -10.62 27.89
CA GLU A 660 16.67 -10.59 28.28
C GLU A 660 16.09 -9.18 28.14
N HIS A 661 16.88 -8.15 28.46
CA HIS A 661 16.47 -6.76 28.23
C HIS A 661 16.33 -6.43 26.74
N ALA A 662 17.33 -6.79 25.93
CA ALA A 662 17.30 -6.58 24.49
C ALA A 662 16.16 -7.38 23.81
N ILE A 663 15.88 -8.60 24.27
CA ILE A 663 14.75 -9.43 23.82
C ILE A 663 13.42 -8.74 24.13
N ALA A 664 13.28 -8.13 25.31
CA ALA A 664 12.07 -7.37 25.67
C ALA A 664 11.86 -6.19 24.72
N ILE A 665 12.92 -5.41 24.44
CA ILE A 665 12.86 -4.31 23.46
C ILE A 665 12.43 -4.83 22.08
N ALA A 666 13.11 -5.85 21.55
CA ALA A 666 12.82 -6.38 20.23
C ALA A 666 11.39 -6.96 20.12
N LYS A 667 10.81 -7.41 21.23
CA LYS A 667 9.45 -7.90 21.31
C LYS A 667 8.41 -6.78 21.34
N ASP A 668 8.69 -5.73 22.12
CA ASP A 668 7.78 -4.60 22.31
C ASP A 668 7.79 -3.66 21.09
N TYR A 669 8.91 -3.61 20.36
CA TYR A 669 9.14 -2.77 19.18
C TYR A 669 9.61 -3.61 17.98
N PRO A 670 8.77 -4.50 17.44
CA PRO A 670 9.14 -5.26 16.25
C PRO A 670 9.30 -4.30 15.07
N GLU A 671 10.36 -4.48 14.29
CA GLU A 671 10.54 -3.74 13.04
C GLU A 671 9.47 -4.12 12.02
N ARG A 672 8.89 -3.11 11.37
CA ARG A 672 7.75 -3.21 10.45
C ARG A 672 8.05 -2.38 9.20
N LEU A 673 9.07 -2.79 8.45
CA LEU A 673 9.45 -2.16 7.20
C LEU A 673 8.56 -2.60 6.02
N PHE A 674 8.45 -1.70 5.04
CA PHE A 674 7.94 -2.01 3.72
C PHE A 674 9.00 -2.73 2.88
N GLY A 675 8.75 -3.98 2.51
CA GLY A 675 9.61 -4.74 1.59
C GLY A 675 9.78 -6.22 1.96
N ASP A 676 10.59 -6.92 1.17
CA ASP A 676 10.79 -8.37 1.26
C ASP A 676 11.79 -8.79 2.35
N GLU A 677 12.74 -7.91 2.69
CA GLU A 677 13.75 -8.19 3.72
C GLU A 677 13.30 -7.70 5.09
N LYS A 678 12.79 -8.63 5.91
CA LYS A 678 12.40 -8.37 7.29
C LYS A 678 13.44 -8.90 8.26
N ARG A 679 13.78 -8.07 9.25
CA ARG A 679 14.70 -8.45 10.32
C ARG A 679 13.91 -8.81 11.58
N ASP A 680 13.89 -10.10 11.89
CA ASP A 680 13.38 -10.57 13.17
C ASP A 680 14.42 -10.34 14.28
N TRP A 681 14.46 -9.12 14.81
CA TRP A 681 15.37 -8.73 15.88
C TRP A 681 15.20 -9.61 17.13
N PHE A 682 13.98 -10.05 17.43
CA PHE A 682 13.70 -10.90 18.57
C PHE A 682 14.43 -12.25 18.43
N GLN A 683 14.28 -12.93 17.31
CA GLN A 683 15.01 -14.18 17.02
C GLN A 683 16.53 -13.96 16.95
N MET A 684 16.99 -12.84 16.39
CA MET A 684 18.42 -12.55 16.33
C MET A 684 19.03 -12.41 17.73
N VAL A 685 18.38 -11.65 18.64
CA VAL A 685 18.90 -11.49 20.01
C VAL A 685 18.79 -12.79 20.81
N GLN A 686 17.74 -13.60 20.60
CA GLN A 686 17.67 -14.96 21.18
C GLN A 686 18.84 -15.84 20.70
N ALA A 687 19.18 -15.78 19.41
CA ALA A 687 20.31 -16.52 18.88
C ALA A 687 21.65 -16.06 19.49
N LEU A 688 21.83 -14.76 19.74
CA LEU A 688 22.99 -14.24 20.49
C LEU A 688 23.04 -14.82 21.91
N GLN A 689 21.89 -14.86 22.60
CA GLN A 689 21.80 -15.40 23.95
C GLN A 689 22.19 -16.88 23.98
N GLU A 690 21.67 -17.69 23.06
CA GLU A 690 22.00 -19.11 22.97
C GLU A 690 23.47 -19.35 22.62
N GLU A 691 24.00 -18.64 21.61
CA GLU A 691 25.39 -18.75 21.19
C GLU A 691 26.36 -18.36 22.31
N SER A 692 25.99 -17.36 23.14
CA SER A 692 26.80 -16.90 24.28
C SER A 692 26.99 -17.94 25.39
N LYS A 693 26.10 -18.94 25.50
CA LYS A 693 26.16 -19.93 26.60
C LYS A 693 27.42 -20.81 26.54
N THR A 694 28.05 -20.91 25.37
CA THR A 694 29.22 -21.76 25.15
C THR A 694 30.54 -21.00 25.26
N ASP A 695 30.51 -19.67 25.39
CA ASP A 695 31.70 -18.83 25.35
C ASP A 695 31.67 -17.71 26.42
N PRO A 696 32.51 -17.79 27.47
CA PRO A 696 32.55 -16.77 28.53
C PRO A 696 33.07 -15.41 28.05
N HIS A 697 33.73 -15.32 26.90
CA HIS A 697 34.24 -14.08 26.31
C HIS A 697 33.29 -13.46 25.29
N TYR A 698 32.18 -14.14 24.97
CA TYR A 698 31.23 -13.72 23.93
C TYR A 698 30.76 -12.27 24.06
N ARG A 699 30.40 -11.84 25.28
CA ARG A 699 29.95 -10.47 25.55
C ARG A 699 31.02 -9.43 25.26
N LYS A 700 32.28 -9.77 25.52
CA LYS A 700 33.41 -8.88 25.28
C LYS A 700 33.65 -8.76 23.77
N GLU A 701 33.64 -9.88 23.05
CA GLU A 701 33.78 -9.89 21.58
C GLU A 701 32.62 -9.15 20.89
N LEU A 702 31.38 -9.36 21.32
CA LEU A 702 30.21 -8.61 20.81
C LEU A 702 30.39 -7.11 21.00
N LYS A 703 30.87 -6.69 22.18
CA LYS A 703 31.14 -5.28 22.45
C LYS A 703 32.26 -4.74 21.57
N GLU A 704 33.32 -5.50 21.34
CA GLU A 704 34.42 -5.12 20.44
C GLU A 704 33.93 -4.98 18.99
N ALA A 705 33.12 -5.92 18.48
CA ALA A 705 32.54 -5.83 17.15
C ALA A 705 31.61 -4.61 16.98
N LEU A 706 30.78 -4.32 17.99
CA LEU A 706 29.95 -3.11 18.02
C LEU A 706 30.79 -1.83 18.11
N ASP A 707 31.90 -1.83 18.86
CA ASP A 707 32.84 -0.71 18.93
C ASP A 707 33.43 -0.37 17.56
N LEU A 708 33.86 -1.40 16.81
CA LEU A 708 34.35 -1.24 15.43
C LEU A 708 33.29 -0.63 14.52
N TYR A 709 32.02 -1.05 14.66
CA TYR A 709 30.90 -0.46 13.92
C TYR A 709 30.63 1.00 14.31
N PHE A 710 30.60 1.32 15.61
CA PHE A 710 30.34 2.69 16.09
C PHE A 710 31.44 3.66 15.66
N LYS A 711 32.70 3.21 15.66
CA LYS A 711 33.86 3.97 15.20
C LYS A 711 34.09 3.93 13.70
N ASN A 712 33.25 3.20 12.96
CA ASN A 712 33.34 3.05 11.50
C ASN A 712 34.71 2.51 11.02
N GLU A 713 35.29 1.61 11.81
CA GLU A 713 36.50 0.84 11.50
C GLU A 713 36.15 -0.30 10.53
N ASN A 714 35.64 0.07 9.34
CA ASN A 714 35.02 -0.86 8.38
C ASN A 714 35.96 -1.98 7.91
N LYS A 715 37.27 -1.74 7.86
CA LYS A 715 38.25 -2.74 7.43
C LYS A 715 38.41 -3.82 8.49
N GLU A 716 38.61 -3.40 9.73
CA GLU A 716 38.73 -4.23 10.91
C GLU A 716 37.43 -5.02 11.16
N LEU A 717 36.29 -4.36 11.06
CA LEU A 717 34.98 -4.99 11.18
C LEU A 717 34.75 -6.03 10.07
N SER A 718 35.08 -5.70 8.82
CA SER A 718 34.96 -6.65 7.71
C SER A 718 35.88 -7.85 7.87
N HIS A 719 37.10 -7.63 8.37
CA HIS A 719 38.03 -8.71 8.69
C HIS A 719 37.48 -9.60 9.82
N TRP A 720 36.94 -9.01 10.89
CA TRP A 720 36.28 -9.74 11.96
C TRP A 720 35.08 -10.55 11.45
N MET A 721 34.21 -9.96 10.61
CA MET A 721 33.07 -10.67 10.02
C MET A 721 33.49 -11.86 9.14
N GLN A 722 34.69 -11.84 8.55
CA GLN A 722 35.22 -12.95 7.74
C GLN A 722 35.89 -14.04 8.58
N THR A 723 36.41 -13.71 9.76
CA THR A 723 37.21 -14.63 10.58
C THR A 723 36.48 -15.19 11.78
N THR A 724 35.41 -14.54 12.26
CA THR A 724 34.63 -15.00 13.41
C THR A 724 33.92 -16.33 13.13
N ASP A 725 33.90 -17.21 14.13
CA ASP A 725 33.18 -18.49 14.13
C ASP A 725 31.79 -18.39 14.79
N LYS A 726 31.33 -17.16 15.08
CA LYS A 726 30.07 -16.84 15.77
C LYS A 726 28.96 -16.45 14.78
N PRO A 727 28.23 -17.41 14.17
CA PRO A 727 27.22 -17.12 13.17
C PRO A 727 26.10 -16.18 13.65
N ALA A 728 25.63 -16.29 14.91
CA ALA A 728 24.58 -15.41 15.41
C ALA A 728 25.08 -13.98 15.59
N MET A 729 26.29 -13.81 16.15
CA MET A 729 26.93 -12.49 16.28
C MET A 729 27.14 -11.84 14.93
N LYS A 730 27.69 -12.58 13.97
CA LYS A 730 27.91 -12.10 12.60
C LYS A 730 26.61 -11.65 11.93
N LYS A 731 25.53 -12.44 12.07
CA LYS A 731 24.22 -12.11 11.51
C LYS A 731 23.65 -10.84 12.13
N PHE A 732 23.74 -10.69 13.46
CA PHE A 732 23.27 -9.49 14.16
C PHE A 732 24.05 -8.24 13.72
N ILE A 733 25.38 -8.31 13.68
CA ILE A 733 26.22 -7.18 13.25
C ILE A 733 25.96 -6.80 11.79
N ALA A 734 25.77 -7.78 10.91
CA ALA A 734 25.36 -7.51 9.52
C ALA A 734 24.02 -6.75 9.49
N ALA A 735 23.00 -7.25 10.20
CA ALA A 735 21.69 -6.63 10.25
C ALA A 735 21.72 -5.19 10.80
N VAL A 736 22.54 -4.92 11.82
CA VAL A 736 22.73 -3.57 12.40
C VAL A 736 23.39 -2.62 11.40
N LYS A 737 24.35 -3.10 10.60
CA LYS A 737 24.96 -2.26 9.54
C LYS A 737 23.98 -1.85 8.45
N ASP A 738 22.96 -2.67 8.23
CA ASP A 738 21.91 -2.41 7.24
C ASP A 738 20.80 -1.51 7.83
N VAL A 739 20.86 -1.15 9.11
CA VAL A 739 20.04 -0.07 9.68
C VAL A 739 20.72 1.24 9.30
N ARG A 740 19.98 2.16 8.66
CA ARG A 740 20.52 3.44 8.21
C ARG A 740 21.08 4.30 9.34
#